data_AF-A0A1G1ZQQ3-F1
#
_entry.id   AF-A0A1G1ZQQ3-F1
#
_cell.length_a   1.000
_cell.length_b   1.000
_cell.length_c   1.000
_cell.angle_alpha   90.00
_cell.angle_beta   90.00
_cell.angle_gamma   90.00
#
_symmetry.space_group_name_H-M   'P 1'
#
loop_
_entity.id
_entity.type
_entity.pdbx_description
1 polymer ?
#
loop_
_entity_poly.entity_id
_entity_poly.type
_entity_poly.pdbx_seq_one_letter_code
_entity_poly.pdbx_strand_id
1 'polypeptide(L)'
;MKEELAKAYDPKETEGKIYRLWEEGGGFQPRTKNSEQRTYAIHLPPPNITGSLHMGHALNATIADILIRYHRMKGDKTVWFPGTDHAGIATQNVVEKQLKKEGMSRWDLGREKFIEKVWEWKNKYGNIIIEQLKKLGASADWSRLRFTMDENYANWVKKAFIHYYEKGLIYRGKRIVSWCVACQTSLSDLEVEYKEESGKLWFIKYPIVAPTPRGRSDNYVIVATTRPETMLGDVAVAVNPKDKRYKNLIGKKILLPLQNREIPIIADDKIDMIFGTGAVKVTPAHDLLDAEIGERHKLEPIDIIDERGRMTAAAGEKFKGLKVAEAREKVVRELEEAGLLEKIEDYKHNVAICYRSGTVLEPLRSNQWFLRMVDHPQNPKSIRQSADKNQKLGTSLRDAVLNAVKSGKVKIIPENFEKILFSWLENIHDWCISRQIWWGHQLPVWFHEPKCIPKKGHESDVVKCKEMVVAVEKPQCEFCDAEFKQSEDVLDTWFSSALWPFAGLSEADLKDFYPSNVLITARDIINLWVGRMIFSGLEFQKAMPFPEVLIHATILTKEGKRMSKSLGTGIDPLGLIEKYGADATRFGIIWQTMGTQDIHWDEAAVQAGKKFANKLWNIARFSLMKIENSKFKIQKLKLQVKIQNNEDRKILQKLDEVKKIVEKNINSYEFGPALHALYDFIWHDFADKYIELVKDRQDEEADLVLQHALFSILKMLHPFMPFITESIYQKIGLEKKDLLMIESWVD
;
A
#
# COMPACT_ATOMS: atom_id res chain seq x y z
N MET A 1 -16.48 -46.04 17.40
CA MET A 1 -15.79 -45.77 18.68
C MET A 1 -15.53 -44.28 18.77
N LYS A 2 -15.91 -43.61 19.86
CA LYS A 2 -15.57 -42.20 20.05
C LYS A 2 -14.07 -42.12 20.40
N GLU A 3 -13.36 -41.23 19.73
CA GLU A 3 -11.91 -41.07 19.86
C GLU A 3 -11.60 -40.23 21.11
N GLU A 4 -10.95 -40.82 22.13
CA GLU A 4 -10.55 -40.10 23.34
C GLU A 4 -9.54 -38.99 22.99
N LEU A 5 -9.66 -37.81 23.62
CA LEU A 5 -8.66 -36.75 23.48
C LEU A 5 -7.32 -37.19 24.08
N ALA A 6 -6.24 -37.03 23.30
CA ALA A 6 -4.88 -37.27 23.77
C ALA A 6 -4.54 -36.41 25.00
N LYS A 7 -3.52 -36.81 25.77
CA LYS A 7 -3.11 -36.10 27.01
C LYS A 7 -2.61 -34.67 26.78
N ALA A 8 -2.12 -34.36 25.59
CA ALA A 8 -1.64 -33.02 25.23
C ALA A 8 -2.12 -32.66 23.81
N TYR A 9 -2.27 -31.36 23.55
CA TYR A 9 -2.61 -30.86 22.22
C TYR A 9 -1.35 -30.80 21.36
N ASP A 10 -1.40 -31.45 20.18
CA ASP A 10 -0.39 -31.31 19.14
C ASP A 10 -0.97 -30.55 17.93
N PRO A 11 -0.55 -29.28 17.72
CA PRO A 11 -0.92 -28.51 16.53
C PRO A 11 -0.52 -29.19 15.22
N LYS A 12 0.63 -29.88 15.16
CA LYS A 12 1.17 -30.46 13.92
C LYS A 12 0.28 -31.58 13.38
N GLU A 13 -0.32 -32.35 14.27
CA GLU A 13 -1.24 -33.44 13.90
C GLU A 13 -2.67 -32.96 13.62
N THR A 14 -3.00 -31.75 14.05
CA THR A 14 -4.38 -31.22 14.07
C THR A 14 -4.63 -30.17 13.00
N GLU A 15 -3.86 -29.08 12.98
CA GLU A 15 -4.21 -27.84 12.26
C GLU A 15 -4.35 -28.08 10.75
N GLY A 16 -3.47 -28.87 10.15
CA GLY A 16 -3.54 -29.21 8.72
C GLY A 16 -4.71 -30.12 8.33
N LYS A 17 -5.22 -30.96 9.25
CA LYS A 17 -6.42 -31.77 9.00
C LYS A 17 -7.67 -30.88 9.07
N ILE A 18 -7.72 -30.02 10.09
CA ILE A 18 -8.83 -29.08 10.29
C ILE A 18 -8.93 -28.08 9.12
N TYR A 19 -7.80 -27.55 8.63
CA TYR A 19 -7.84 -26.63 7.50
C TYR A 19 -8.45 -27.26 6.25
N ARG A 20 -8.04 -28.50 5.93
CA ARG A 20 -8.60 -29.27 4.81
C ARG A 20 -10.10 -29.51 4.99
N LEU A 21 -10.52 -29.86 6.20
CA LEU A 21 -11.95 -30.02 6.53
C LEU A 21 -12.75 -28.74 6.23
N TRP A 22 -12.25 -27.55 6.58
CA TRP A 22 -12.92 -26.29 6.26
C TRP A 22 -12.98 -25.99 4.77
N GLU A 23 -11.87 -26.22 4.07
CA GLU A 23 -11.74 -25.94 2.63
C GLU A 23 -12.62 -26.88 1.80
N GLU A 24 -12.52 -28.19 2.03
CA GLU A 24 -13.34 -29.21 1.36
C GLU A 24 -14.83 -29.10 1.73
N GLY A 25 -15.14 -28.67 2.95
CA GLY A 25 -16.51 -28.43 3.42
C GLY A 25 -17.15 -27.14 2.93
N GLY A 26 -16.44 -26.34 2.11
CA GLY A 26 -16.93 -25.06 1.60
C GLY A 26 -17.23 -24.04 2.71
N GLY A 27 -16.54 -24.13 3.86
CA GLY A 27 -16.79 -23.28 5.03
C GLY A 27 -16.46 -21.79 4.80
N PHE A 28 -15.64 -21.49 3.80
CA PHE A 28 -15.21 -20.12 3.47
C PHE A 28 -16.17 -19.37 2.53
N GLN A 29 -17.01 -20.10 1.80
CA GLN A 29 -17.92 -19.53 0.81
C GLN A 29 -19.13 -18.88 1.48
N PRO A 30 -19.69 -17.81 0.88
CA PRO A 30 -20.89 -17.16 1.41
C PRO A 30 -22.09 -18.11 1.37
N ARG A 31 -22.75 -18.30 2.51
CA ARG A 31 -23.98 -19.11 2.61
C ARG A 31 -25.20 -18.20 2.72
N THR A 32 -26.11 -18.34 1.76
CA THR A 32 -27.40 -17.63 1.76
C THR A 32 -28.42 -18.45 2.52
N LYS A 33 -28.95 -17.92 3.63
CA LYS A 33 -30.05 -18.53 4.40
C LYS A 33 -31.41 -18.01 3.97
N ASN A 34 -31.50 -16.71 3.67
CA ASN A 34 -32.69 -16.04 3.15
C ASN A 34 -32.28 -14.78 2.35
N SER A 35 -33.23 -14.16 1.64
CA SER A 35 -32.97 -13.00 0.78
C SER A 35 -32.70 -11.70 1.55
N GLU A 36 -33.00 -11.63 2.85
CA GLU A 36 -32.87 -10.43 3.69
C GLU A 36 -31.63 -10.46 4.60
N GLN A 37 -30.76 -11.46 4.44
CA GLN A 37 -29.56 -11.64 5.25
C GLN A 37 -28.59 -10.48 5.03
N ARG A 38 -28.08 -9.90 6.13
CA ARG A 38 -27.03 -8.86 6.05
C ARG A 38 -25.77 -9.44 5.42
N THR A 39 -25.05 -8.62 4.66
CA THR A 39 -23.77 -8.99 4.06
C THR A 39 -22.61 -8.41 4.86
N TYR A 40 -21.50 -9.16 4.92
CA TYR A 40 -20.26 -8.69 5.54
C TYR A 40 -19.05 -9.07 4.69
N ALA A 41 -18.47 -8.08 4.01
CA ALA A 41 -17.35 -8.26 3.10
C ALA A 41 -16.10 -7.49 3.53
N ILE A 42 -14.95 -8.14 3.35
CA ILE A 42 -13.62 -7.54 3.51
C ILE A 42 -12.78 -7.87 2.28
N HIS A 43 -12.03 -6.90 1.79
CA HIS A 43 -10.96 -7.15 0.82
C HIS A 43 -9.64 -7.29 1.56
N LEU A 44 -8.94 -8.42 1.35
CA LEU A 44 -7.56 -8.54 1.81
C LEU A 44 -6.70 -7.50 1.07
N PRO A 45 -5.91 -6.67 1.75
CA PRO A 45 -4.87 -5.89 1.10
C PRO A 45 -3.91 -6.83 0.37
N PRO A 46 -3.85 -6.75 -0.97
CA PRO A 46 -3.18 -7.79 -1.74
C PRO A 46 -1.67 -7.73 -1.45
N PRO A 47 -1.07 -8.77 -0.84
CA PRO A 47 0.35 -8.73 -0.53
C PRO A 47 1.18 -8.70 -1.82
N ASN A 48 2.25 -7.90 -1.82
CA ASN A 48 3.17 -7.81 -2.94
C ASN A 48 3.92 -9.13 -3.14
N ILE A 49 4.01 -9.61 -4.38
CA ILE A 49 4.75 -10.83 -4.76
C ILE A 49 6.29 -10.68 -4.69
N THR A 50 6.82 -10.14 -3.60
CA THR A 50 8.25 -9.79 -3.40
C THR A 50 8.98 -10.75 -2.45
N GLY A 51 8.36 -11.88 -2.09
CA GLY A 51 8.92 -12.88 -1.17
C GLY A 51 7.82 -13.49 -0.28
N SER A 52 8.17 -13.90 0.94
CA SER A 52 7.22 -14.43 1.95
C SER A 52 6.53 -13.34 2.80
N LEU A 53 5.51 -13.67 3.56
CA LEU A 53 4.87 -12.75 4.51
C LEU A 53 5.74 -12.52 5.75
N HIS A 54 5.42 -11.47 6.49
CA HIS A 54 6.01 -11.16 7.80
C HIS A 54 4.90 -10.90 8.83
N MET A 55 5.24 -10.76 10.11
CA MET A 55 4.27 -10.58 11.20
C MET A 55 3.24 -9.47 10.98
N GLY A 56 3.61 -8.33 10.38
CA GLY A 56 2.63 -7.29 10.01
C GLY A 56 1.51 -7.77 9.07
N HIS A 57 1.81 -8.66 8.11
CA HIS A 57 0.78 -9.29 7.27
C HIS A 57 -0.06 -10.29 8.06
N ALA A 58 0.56 -11.03 8.98
CA ALA A 58 -0.14 -11.97 9.86
C ALA A 58 -1.12 -11.24 10.78
N LEU A 59 -0.77 -10.07 11.30
CA LEU A 59 -1.66 -9.21 12.07
C LEU A 59 -2.88 -8.77 11.26
N ASN A 60 -2.66 -8.21 10.07
CA ASN A 60 -3.76 -7.77 9.20
C ASN A 60 -4.70 -8.94 8.88
N ALA A 61 -4.16 -10.09 8.46
CA ALA A 61 -4.94 -11.28 8.16
C ALA A 61 -5.68 -11.83 9.38
N THR A 62 -5.08 -11.82 10.57
CA THR A 62 -5.73 -12.31 11.80
C THR A 62 -6.90 -11.42 12.20
N ILE A 63 -6.74 -10.09 12.12
CA ILE A 63 -7.83 -9.13 12.40
C ILE A 63 -9.00 -9.34 11.42
N ALA A 64 -8.72 -9.41 10.12
CA ALA A 64 -9.74 -9.64 9.10
C ALA A 64 -10.48 -10.97 9.33
N ASP A 65 -9.73 -12.03 9.63
CA ASP A 65 -10.29 -13.36 9.87
C ASP A 65 -11.15 -13.42 11.15
N ILE A 66 -10.77 -12.70 12.21
CA ILE A 66 -11.60 -12.58 13.43
C ILE A 66 -12.97 -12.00 13.09
N LEU A 67 -13.00 -10.87 12.36
CA LEU A 67 -14.25 -10.22 11.96
C LEU A 67 -15.09 -11.12 11.06
N ILE A 68 -14.46 -11.75 10.06
CA ILE A 68 -15.15 -12.65 9.13
C ILE A 68 -15.76 -13.86 9.84
N ARG A 69 -15.03 -14.49 10.76
CA ARG A 69 -15.55 -15.62 11.57
C ARG A 69 -16.67 -15.17 12.50
N TYR A 70 -16.49 -14.03 13.18
CA TYR A 70 -17.51 -13.47 14.07
C TYR A 70 -18.82 -13.19 13.32
N HIS A 71 -18.77 -12.43 12.21
CA HIS A 71 -19.96 -12.10 11.42
C HIS A 71 -20.60 -13.34 10.76
N ARG A 72 -19.79 -14.30 10.31
CA ARG A 72 -20.28 -15.59 9.79
C ARG A 72 -21.10 -16.33 10.83
N MET A 73 -20.61 -16.41 12.06
CA MET A 73 -21.31 -17.04 13.17
C MET A 73 -22.51 -16.22 13.64
N LYS A 74 -22.48 -14.88 13.57
CA LYS A 74 -23.67 -14.02 13.81
C LYS A 74 -24.78 -14.25 12.77
N GLY A 75 -24.46 -14.92 11.67
CA GLY A 75 -25.41 -15.27 10.62
C GLY A 75 -25.44 -14.28 9.47
N ASP A 76 -24.42 -13.44 9.30
CA ASP A 76 -24.26 -12.61 8.12
C ASP A 76 -23.76 -13.46 6.93
N LYS A 77 -24.12 -13.06 5.71
CA LYS A 77 -23.55 -13.62 4.48
C LYS A 77 -22.16 -13.02 4.29
N THR A 78 -21.11 -13.75 4.63
CA THR A 78 -19.75 -13.21 4.67
C THR A 78 -18.88 -13.61 3.49
N VAL A 79 -18.04 -12.68 3.02
CA VAL A 79 -16.98 -12.95 2.03
C VAL A 79 -15.72 -12.22 2.41
N TRP A 80 -14.60 -12.94 2.38
CA TRP A 80 -13.28 -12.32 2.47
C TRP A 80 -12.54 -12.56 1.16
N PHE A 81 -12.41 -11.52 0.35
CA PHE A 81 -11.80 -11.58 -0.97
C PHE A 81 -10.26 -11.67 -0.86
N PRO A 82 -9.62 -12.79 -1.23
CA PRO A 82 -8.17 -12.91 -1.21
C PRO A 82 -7.55 -12.42 -2.51
N GLY A 83 -6.28 -12.01 -2.44
CA GLY A 83 -5.52 -11.73 -3.65
C GLY A 83 -4.09 -11.28 -3.41
N THR A 84 -3.36 -11.07 -4.50
CA THR A 84 -1.95 -10.66 -4.51
C THR A 84 -1.70 -9.53 -5.50
N ASP A 85 -0.72 -8.69 -5.20
CA ASP A 85 -0.37 -7.55 -6.04
C ASP A 85 0.92 -7.85 -6.83
N HIS A 86 0.91 -7.55 -8.13
CA HIS A 86 2.05 -7.66 -9.03
C HIS A 86 3.20 -6.74 -8.61
N ALA A 87 2.90 -5.68 -7.84
CA ALA A 87 3.84 -4.75 -7.22
C ALA A 87 4.80 -4.03 -8.19
N GLY A 88 4.56 -4.11 -9.51
CA GLY A 88 5.31 -3.43 -10.57
C GLY A 88 6.82 -3.41 -10.34
N ILE A 89 7.35 -2.21 -10.09
CA ILE A 89 8.77 -1.96 -9.84
C ILE A 89 9.35 -2.82 -8.68
N ALA A 90 8.53 -3.27 -7.72
CA ALA A 90 9.01 -3.99 -6.52
C ALA A 90 9.48 -5.37 -6.91
N THR A 91 8.59 -6.08 -7.60
CA THR A 91 8.83 -7.41 -8.14
C THR A 91 9.96 -7.37 -9.15
N GLN A 92 9.94 -6.38 -10.06
CA GLN A 92 11.03 -6.19 -11.02
C GLN A 92 12.38 -6.03 -10.31
N ASN A 93 12.48 -5.19 -9.29
CA ASN A 93 13.74 -5.01 -8.55
C ASN A 93 14.21 -6.28 -7.83
N VAL A 94 13.30 -7.10 -7.31
CA VAL A 94 13.68 -8.35 -6.65
C VAL A 94 14.16 -9.39 -7.67
N VAL A 95 13.48 -9.51 -8.81
CA VAL A 95 13.89 -10.39 -9.91
C VAL A 95 15.23 -9.94 -10.50
N GLU A 96 15.45 -8.64 -10.72
CA GLU A 96 16.74 -8.11 -11.16
C GLU A 96 17.86 -8.37 -10.14
N LYS A 97 17.58 -8.28 -8.84
CA LYS A 97 18.55 -8.67 -7.80
C LYS A 97 18.89 -10.16 -7.86
N GLN A 98 17.95 -11.02 -8.21
CA GLN A 98 18.21 -12.44 -8.42
C GLN A 98 19.09 -12.64 -9.67
N LEU A 99 18.71 -12.06 -10.81
CA LEU A 99 19.49 -12.16 -12.06
C LEU A 99 20.93 -11.66 -11.87
N LYS A 100 21.12 -10.58 -11.11
CA LYS A 100 22.46 -10.06 -10.80
C LYS A 100 23.32 -11.07 -10.04
N LYS A 101 22.74 -11.91 -9.17
CA LYS A 101 23.47 -13.00 -8.49
C LYS A 101 23.87 -14.10 -9.47
N GLU A 102 23.12 -14.26 -10.55
CA GLU A 102 23.40 -15.18 -11.66
C GLU A 102 24.35 -14.54 -12.70
N GLY A 103 24.83 -13.31 -12.47
CA GLY A 103 25.73 -12.60 -13.37
C GLY A 103 25.07 -11.97 -14.59
N MET A 104 23.73 -11.91 -14.61
CA MET A 104 22.94 -11.39 -15.74
C MET A 104 22.17 -10.12 -15.36
N SER A 105 21.78 -9.34 -16.37
CA SER A 105 20.86 -8.21 -16.25
C SER A 105 19.60 -8.43 -17.09
N ARG A 106 18.57 -7.61 -16.85
CA ARG A 106 17.35 -7.63 -17.68
C ARG A 106 17.65 -7.37 -19.15
N TRP A 107 18.65 -6.54 -19.44
CA TRP A 107 19.03 -6.17 -20.80
C TRP A 107 19.66 -7.33 -21.56
N ASP A 108 20.41 -8.20 -20.87
CA ASP A 108 21.01 -9.40 -21.46
C ASP A 108 19.93 -10.42 -21.87
N LEU A 109 18.79 -10.45 -21.17
CA LEU A 109 17.67 -11.35 -21.48
C LEU A 109 16.75 -10.81 -22.58
N GLY A 110 16.58 -9.49 -22.65
CA GLY A 110 15.51 -8.85 -23.41
C GLY A 110 14.15 -8.89 -22.67
N ARG A 111 13.20 -8.05 -23.13
CA ARG A 111 11.93 -7.79 -22.44
C ARG A 111 11.05 -9.04 -22.29
N GLU A 112 10.89 -9.82 -23.36
CA GLU A 112 10.01 -11.00 -23.36
C GLU A 112 10.45 -12.04 -22.34
N LYS A 113 11.71 -12.49 -22.43
CA LYS A 113 12.29 -13.46 -21.48
C LYS A 113 12.36 -12.94 -20.05
N PHE A 114 12.58 -11.63 -19.86
CA PHE A 114 12.51 -11.05 -18.53
C PHE A 114 11.09 -11.14 -17.96
N ILE A 115 10.05 -10.84 -18.74
CA ILE A 115 8.65 -10.95 -18.31
C ILE A 115 8.31 -12.41 -17.96
N GLU A 116 8.77 -13.38 -18.74
CA GLU A 116 8.63 -14.81 -18.42
C GLU A 116 9.24 -15.16 -17.05
N LYS A 117 10.46 -14.67 -16.77
CA LYS A 117 11.11 -14.83 -15.46
C LYS A 117 10.32 -14.19 -14.31
N VAL A 118 9.67 -13.06 -14.55
CA VAL A 118 8.81 -12.43 -13.54
C VAL A 118 7.54 -13.24 -13.29
N TRP A 119 6.96 -13.87 -14.32
CA TRP A 119 5.84 -14.81 -14.15
C TRP A 119 6.23 -16.08 -13.40
N GLU A 120 7.41 -16.66 -13.68
CA GLU A 120 7.97 -17.76 -12.88
C GLU A 120 8.09 -17.37 -11.39
N TRP A 121 8.60 -16.17 -11.14
CA TRP A 121 8.70 -15.60 -9.79
C TRP A 121 7.31 -15.45 -9.14
N LYS A 122 6.33 -14.90 -9.86
CA LYS A 122 4.94 -14.76 -9.39
C LYS A 122 4.36 -16.13 -9.00
N ASN A 123 4.55 -17.15 -9.82
CA ASN A 123 4.01 -18.48 -9.55
C ASN A 123 4.63 -19.10 -8.30
N LYS A 124 5.94 -18.95 -8.11
CA LYS A 124 6.62 -19.44 -6.91
C LYS A 124 6.20 -18.70 -5.65
N TYR A 125 6.33 -17.37 -5.63
CA TYR A 125 6.13 -16.57 -4.42
C TYR A 125 4.67 -16.25 -4.13
N GLY A 126 3.83 -16.15 -5.17
CA GLY A 126 2.37 -16.08 -5.01
C GLY A 126 1.83 -17.29 -4.26
N ASN A 127 2.24 -18.51 -4.66
CA ASN A 127 1.84 -19.73 -3.97
C ASN A 127 2.32 -19.77 -2.52
N ILE A 128 3.57 -19.35 -2.24
CA ILE A 128 4.09 -19.26 -0.88
C ILE A 128 3.24 -18.32 -0.02
N ILE A 129 2.90 -17.13 -0.51
CA ILE A 129 2.06 -16.16 0.21
C ILE A 129 0.69 -16.76 0.57
N ILE A 130 0.05 -17.44 -0.39
CA ILE A 130 -1.26 -18.07 -0.17
C ILE A 130 -1.14 -19.18 0.87
N GLU A 131 -0.14 -20.06 0.74
CA GLU A 131 0.08 -21.14 1.72
C GLU A 131 0.38 -20.61 3.12
N GLN A 132 1.09 -19.47 3.24
CA GLN A 132 1.31 -18.81 4.53
C GLN A 132 0.00 -18.36 5.19
N LEU A 133 -0.90 -17.76 4.42
CA LEU A 133 -2.22 -17.35 4.91
C LEU A 133 -3.07 -18.56 5.29
N LYS A 134 -3.04 -19.63 4.48
CA LYS A 134 -3.73 -20.90 4.79
C LYS A 134 -3.20 -21.52 6.08
N LYS A 135 -1.87 -21.60 6.25
CA LYS A 135 -1.23 -22.09 7.49
C LYS A 135 -1.55 -21.24 8.71
N LEU A 136 -1.74 -19.93 8.55
CA LEU A 136 -2.22 -19.04 9.61
C LEU A 136 -3.72 -19.28 9.97
N GLY A 137 -4.45 -20.05 9.16
CA GLY A 137 -5.87 -20.32 9.37
C GLY A 137 -6.81 -19.29 8.77
N ALA A 138 -6.37 -18.53 7.77
CA ALA A 138 -7.22 -17.57 7.07
C ALA A 138 -8.44 -18.26 6.44
N SER A 139 -9.66 -17.82 6.78
CA SER A 139 -10.92 -18.30 6.20
C SER A 139 -11.37 -17.49 4.98
N ALA A 140 -10.40 -17.09 4.15
CA ALA A 140 -10.63 -16.36 2.91
C ALA A 140 -11.24 -17.26 1.84
N ASP A 141 -12.06 -16.68 0.96
CA ASP A 141 -12.70 -17.45 -0.10
C ASP A 141 -11.73 -17.62 -1.28
N TRP A 142 -10.92 -18.69 -1.23
CA TRP A 142 -9.91 -18.98 -2.24
C TRP A 142 -10.49 -19.22 -3.64
N SER A 143 -11.78 -19.53 -3.78
CA SER A 143 -12.45 -19.61 -5.09
C SER A 143 -12.52 -18.26 -5.81
N ARG A 144 -12.37 -17.16 -5.06
CA ARG A 144 -12.37 -15.78 -5.53
C ARG A 144 -10.98 -15.15 -5.53
N LEU A 145 -9.93 -15.97 -5.43
CA LEU A 145 -8.54 -15.52 -5.44
C LEU A 145 -8.23 -14.73 -6.70
N ARG A 146 -7.55 -13.59 -6.52
CA ARG A 146 -7.20 -12.68 -7.61
C ARG A 146 -5.74 -12.30 -7.61
N PHE A 147 -5.27 -11.97 -8.79
CA PHE A 147 -4.04 -11.25 -9.00
C PHE A 147 -4.30 -10.00 -9.84
N THR A 148 -3.65 -8.90 -9.48
CA THR A 148 -3.85 -7.59 -10.14
C THR A 148 -3.56 -7.60 -11.64
N MET A 149 -2.80 -8.55 -12.17
CA MET A 149 -2.58 -8.72 -13.61
C MET A 149 -3.30 -9.93 -14.24
N ASP A 150 -4.25 -10.55 -13.55
CA ASP A 150 -5.13 -11.55 -14.20
C ASP A 150 -5.99 -10.87 -15.26
N GLU A 151 -6.41 -11.63 -16.28
CA GLU A 151 -7.06 -11.12 -17.50
C GLU A 151 -8.24 -10.18 -17.22
N ASN A 152 -9.19 -10.62 -16.37
CA ASN A 152 -10.36 -9.82 -16.00
C ASN A 152 -9.97 -8.51 -15.29
N TYR A 153 -8.94 -8.54 -14.46
CA TYR A 153 -8.46 -7.36 -13.74
C TYR A 153 -7.73 -6.40 -14.68
N ALA A 154 -6.84 -6.92 -15.55
CA ALA A 154 -6.13 -6.14 -16.55
C ALA A 154 -7.10 -5.43 -17.53
N ASN A 155 -8.21 -6.08 -17.89
CA ASN A 155 -9.25 -5.48 -18.71
C ASN A 155 -9.95 -4.31 -18.00
N TRP A 156 -10.19 -4.41 -16.69
CA TRP A 156 -10.68 -3.29 -15.88
C TRP A 156 -9.69 -2.12 -15.83
N VAL A 157 -8.39 -2.40 -15.71
CA VAL A 157 -7.34 -1.37 -15.73
C VAL A 157 -7.31 -0.61 -17.06
N LYS A 158 -7.40 -1.32 -18.18
CA LYS A 158 -7.49 -0.69 -19.52
C LYS A 158 -8.74 0.19 -19.65
N LYS A 159 -9.91 -0.31 -19.22
CA LYS A 159 -11.17 0.45 -19.20
C LYS A 159 -11.06 1.72 -18.35
N ALA A 160 -10.45 1.62 -17.17
CA ALA A 160 -10.27 2.77 -16.29
C ALA A 160 -9.37 3.83 -16.92
N PHE A 161 -8.26 3.44 -17.56
CA PHE A 161 -7.39 4.37 -18.28
C PHE A 161 -8.14 5.11 -19.39
N ILE A 162 -8.87 4.37 -20.24
CA ILE A 162 -9.63 4.96 -21.34
C ILE A 162 -10.69 5.92 -20.82
N HIS A 163 -11.46 5.51 -19.81
CA HIS A 163 -12.48 6.36 -19.18
C HIS A 163 -11.91 7.67 -18.66
N TYR A 164 -10.79 7.63 -17.94
CA TYR A 164 -10.16 8.86 -17.45
C TYR A 164 -9.56 9.70 -18.57
N TYR A 165 -9.04 9.09 -19.64
CA TYR A 165 -8.53 9.78 -20.82
C TYR A 165 -9.64 10.49 -21.59
N GLU A 166 -10.76 9.82 -21.86
CA GLU A 166 -11.94 10.39 -22.53
C GLU A 166 -12.55 11.54 -21.74
N LYS A 167 -12.46 11.51 -20.40
CA LYS A 167 -12.84 12.62 -19.52
C LYS A 167 -11.84 13.77 -19.46
N GLY A 168 -10.71 13.68 -20.16
CA GLY A 168 -9.64 14.68 -20.10
C GLY A 168 -8.89 14.76 -18.76
N LEU A 169 -9.05 13.74 -17.91
CA LEU A 169 -8.36 13.63 -16.62
C LEU A 169 -6.96 13.03 -16.79
N ILE A 170 -6.78 12.10 -17.73
CA ILE A 170 -5.45 11.62 -18.13
C ILE A 170 -4.92 12.46 -19.27
N TYR A 171 -3.68 12.94 -19.13
CA TYR A 171 -2.97 13.67 -20.19
C TYR A 171 -1.48 13.34 -20.19
N ARG A 172 -0.82 13.62 -21.31
CA ARG A 172 0.63 13.49 -21.46
C ARG A 172 1.28 14.87 -21.36
N GLY A 173 2.37 14.99 -20.61
CA GLY A 173 3.10 16.25 -20.46
C GLY A 173 4.58 16.03 -20.16
N LYS A 174 5.42 17.00 -20.53
CA LYS A 174 6.84 17.03 -20.15
C LYS A 174 6.97 17.75 -18.81
N ARG A 175 7.28 17.02 -17.74
CA ARG A 175 7.48 17.58 -16.40
C ARG A 175 8.78 17.08 -15.80
N ILE A 176 9.27 17.81 -14.80
CA ILE A 176 10.33 17.29 -13.96
C ILE A 176 9.80 16.12 -13.13
N VAL A 177 10.56 15.04 -13.09
CA VAL A 177 10.25 13.84 -12.31
C VAL A 177 11.48 13.41 -11.54
N SER A 178 11.27 12.77 -10.40
CA SER A 178 12.35 12.10 -9.68
C SER A 178 12.76 10.84 -10.44
N TRP A 179 13.93 10.88 -11.10
CA TRP A 179 14.43 9.79 -11.92
C TRP A 179 15.47 8.96 -11.17
N CYS A 180 15.30 7.64 -11.18
CA CYS A 180 16.31 6.74 -10.66
C CYS A 180 17.21 6.24 -11.80
N VAL A 181 18.44 6.76 -11.88
CA VAL A 181 19.42 6.35 -12.91
C VAL A 181 19.80 4.87 -12.82
N ALA A 182 19.67 4.24 -11.64
CA ALA A 182 19.94 2.81 -11.49
C ALA A 182 18.77 1.95 -12.01
N CYS A 183 17.53 2.31 -11.68
CA CYS A 183 16.34 1.57 -12.09
C CYS A 183 15.88 1.92 -13.53
N GLN A 184 16.34 3.08 -14.05
CA GLN A 184 15.94 3.67 -15.34
C GLN A 184 14.42 3.90 -15.41
N THR A 185 13.86 4.58 -14.40
CA THR A 185 12.43 4.90 -14.33
C THR A 185 12.18 6.11 -13.44
N SER A 186 11.08 6.82 -13.70
CA SER A 186 10.52 7.81 -12.79
C SER A 186 9.94 7.16 -11.53
N LEU A 187 9.96 7.90 -10.43
CA LEU A 187 9.31 7.59 -9.15
C LEU A 187 8.26 8.65 -8.83
N SER A 188 7.21 8.26 -8.10
CA SER A 188 6.29 9.25 -7.51
C SER A 188 6.89 9.88 -6.25
N ASP A 189 6.42 11.07 -5.85
CA ASP A 189 6.89 11.76 -4.64
C ASP A 189 6.80 10.91 -3.37
N LEU A 190 5.80 10.03 -3.30
CA LEU A 190 5.57 9.11 -2.18
C LEU A 190 6.52 7.90 -2.18
N GLU A 191 7.32 7.71 -3.24
CA GLU A 191 8.33 6.66 -3.38
C GLU A 191 9.76 7.21 -3.18
N VAL A 192 9.89 8.48 -2.81
CA VAL A 192 11.17 9.14 -2.52
C VAL A 192 11.44 9.09 -1.02
N GLU A 193 12.62 8.61 -0.65
CA GLU A 193 13.12 8.68 0.73
C GLU A 193 14.18 9.77 0.83
N TYR A 194 14.37 10.32 2.02
CA TYR A 194 15.40 11.33 2.28
C TYR A 194 16.45 10.79 3.25
N LYS A 195 17.72 11.03 2.93
CA LYS A 195 18.85 10.65 3.77
C LYS A 195 19.73 11.86 4.03
N GLU A 196 20.11 12.08 5.29
CA GLU A 196 21.10 13.09 5.64
C GLU A 196 22.47 12.68 5.09
N GLU A 197 23.10 13.59 4.35
CA GLU A 197 24.42 13.42 3.77
C GLU A 197 25.29 14.65 4.06
N SER A 198 26.52 14.38 4.51
CA SER A 198 27.56 15.40 4.64
C SER A 198 28.12 15.71 3.25
N GLY A 199 27.75 16.86 2.71
CA GLY A 199 28.24 17.37 1.44
C GLY A 199 29.00 18.68 1.60
N LYS A 200 29.08 19.44 0.52
CA LYS A 200 29.68 20.77 0.49
C LYS A 200 28.69 21.77 -0.10
N LEU A 201 28.84 23.03 0.29
CA LEU A 201 28.17 24.18 -0.29
C LEU A 201 29.21 25.05 -0.99
N TRP A 202 29.07 25.19 -2.31
CA TRP A 202 29.97 25.97 -3.14
C TRP A 202 29.40 27.36 -3.37
N PHE A 203 30.25 28.38 -3.21
CA PHE A 203 29.92 29.78 -3.44
C PHE A 203 30.58 30.26 -4.73
N ILE A 204 29.78 30.50 -5.77
CA ILE A 204 30.25 30.74 -7.14
C ILE A 204 29.92 32.17 -7.56
N LYS A 205 30.89 32.86 -8.16
CA LYS A 205 30.75 34.23 -8.68
C LYS A 205 30.16 34.21 -10.09
N TYR A 206 29.05 34.93 -10.27
CA TYR A 206 28.40 35.16 -11.56
C TYR A 206 28.62 36.62 -11.98
N PRO A 207 29.48 36.92 -12.96
CA PRO A 207 29.77 38.30 -13.37
C PRO A 207 28.52 39.04 -13.92
N ILE A 208 28.38 40.32 -13.62
CA ILE A 208 27.30 41.18 -14.15
C ILE A 208 27.73 41.73 -15.52
N VAL A 209 26.88 41.59 -16.54
CA VAL A 209 27.21 41.95 -17.94
C VAL A 209 27.41 43.46 -18.13
N ALA A 210 26.63 44.29 -17.41
CA ALA A 210 26.73 45.75 -17.45
C ALA A 210 27.02 46.31 -16.03
N PRO A 211 28.29 46.34 -15.59
CA PRO A 211 28.65 46.87 -14.27
C PRO A 211 28.37 48.38 -14.20
N THR A 212 27.75 48.83 -13.09
CA THR A 212 27.47 50.25 -12.86
C THR A 212 28.76 51.03 -12.57
N PRO A 213 28.96 52.26 -13.08
CA PRO A 213 30.20 53.00 -12.85
C PRO A 213 30.38 53.38 -11.37
N ARG A 214 31.59 53.08 -10.87
CA ARG A 214 32.29 53.56 -9.66
C ARG A 214 31.46 53.68 -8.37
N GLY A 215 31.71 52.75 -7.42
CA GLY A 215 31.52 53.03 -5.99
C GLY A 215 30.95 51.91 -5.12
N ARG A 216 30.61 50.74 -5.67
CA ARG A 216 30.24 49.58 -4.84
C ARG A 216 30.98 48.33 -5.30
N SER A 217 31.62 47.69 -4.32
CA SER A 217 32.25 46.38 -4.36
C SER A 217 31.26 45.31 -4.80
N ASP A 218 31.43 44.88 -6.05
CA ASP A 218 31.47 43.50 -6.54
C ASP A 218 30.75 43.40 -7.90
N ASN A 219 31.52 43.23 -8.97
CA ASN A 219 31.03 43.07 -10.36
C ASN A 219 30.35 41.70 -10.59
N TYR A 220 29.91 41.02 -9.54
CA TYR A 220 29.39 39.67 -9.57
C TYR A 220 28.32 39.46 -8.51
N VAL A 221 27.46 38.48 -8.74
CA VAL A 221 26.55 37.92 -7.73
C VAL A 221 27.14 36.59 -7.26
N ILE A 222 27.24 36.39 -5.95
CA ILE A 222 27.67 35.11 -5.39
C ILE A 222 26.43 34.23 -5.20
N VAL A 223 26.46 33.04 -5.79
CA VAL A 223 25.40 32.04 -5.71
C VAL A 223 25.90 30.85 -4.89
N ALA A 224 25.10 30.40 -3.93
CA ALA A 224 25.39 29.20 -3.15
C ALA A 224 24.68 27.98 -3.76
N THR A 225 25.39 26.86 -3.93
CA THR A 225 24.79 25.61 -4.42
C THR A 225 25.48 24.37 -3.88
N THR A 226 24.71 23.29 -3.69
CA THR A 226 25.21 21.93 -3.38
C THR A 226 25.51 21.10 -4.63
N ARG A 227 25.16 21.60 -5.83
CA ARG A 227 25.30 20.90 -7.10
C ARG A 227 25.94 21.79 -8.16
N PRO A 228 27.25 22.10 -8.07
CA PRO A 228 27.89 23.02 -8.99
C PRO A 228 27.83 22.53 -10.44
N GLU A 229 27.80 21.22 -10.70
CA GLU A 229 27.65 20.67 -12.05
C GLU A 229 26.35 21.08 -12.74
N THR A 230 25.27 21.31 -11.97
CA THR A 230 23.97 21.71 -12.54
C THR A 230 23.96 23.14 -13.03
N MET A 231 24.93 23.96 -12.61
CA MET A 231 25.03 25.37 -13.02
C MET A 231 25.13 25.54 -14.53
N LEU A 232 25.67 24.55 -15.24
CA LEU A 232 25.82 24.58 -16.70
C LEU A 232 24.46 24.74 -17.41
N GLY A 233 23.36 24.34 -16.74
CA GLY A 233 21.99 24.44 -17.21
C GLY A 233 21.23 25.66 -16.69
N ASP A 234 21.88 26.59 -16.00
CA ASP A 234 21.18 27.74 -15.39
C ASP A 234 20.57 28.66 -16.42
N VAL A 235 19.36 29.11 -16.12
CA VAL A 235 18.60 30.03 -17.00
C VAL A 235 18.20 31.31 -16.30
N ALA A 236 18.41 31.40 -14.98
CA ALA A 236 18.29 32.63 -14.21
C ALA A 236 19.04 32.50 -12.87
N VAL A 237 19.16 33.63 -12.16
CA VAL A 237 19.43 33.66 -10.71
C VAL A 237 18.24 34.31 -10.01
N ALA A 238 17.68 33.63 -9.01
CA ALA A 238 16.54 34.10 -8.24
C ALA A 238 16.99 34.72 -6.92
N VAL A 239 16.37 35.86 -6.58
CA VAL A 239 16.55 36.58 -5.31
C VAL A 239 15.21 36.92 -4.71
N ASN A 240 15.14 37.06 -3.39
CA ASN A 240 13.89 37.51 -2.76
C ASN A 240 13.63 38.99 -3.08
N PRO A 241 12.41 39.39 -3.53
CA PRO A 241 12.08 40.79 -3.81
C PRO A 241 12.22 41.72 -2.59
N LYS A 242 12.15 41.17 -1.37
CA LYS A 242 12.31 41.91 -0.11
C LYS A 242 13.77 42.08 0.30
N ASP A 243 14.71 41.41 -0.38
CA ASP A 243 16.14 41.51 -0.07
C ASP A 243 16.73 42.80 -0.62
N LYS A 244 17.07 43.72 0.31
CA LYS A 244 17.64 45.03 -0.03
C LYS A 244 19.01 44.92 -0.73
N ARG A 245 19.75 43.81 -0.56
CA ARG A 245 21.07 43.58 -1.19
C ARG A 245 20.95 43.46 -2.71
N TYR A 246 19.91 42.76 -3.19
CA TYR A 246 19.73 42.42 -4.60
C TYR A 246 18.65 43.20 -5.32
N LYS A 247 17.86 44.04 -4.61
CA LYS A 247 16.74 44.79 -5.19
C LYS A 247 17.08 45.58 -6.45
N ASN A 248 18.27 46.18 -6.51
CA ASN A 248 18.73 46.98 -7.66
C ASN A 248 19.36 46.14 -8.79
N LEU A 249 19.43 44.82 -8.61
CA LEU A 249 19.96 43.86 -9.57
C LEU A 249 18.87 43.05 -10.29
N ILE A 250 17.64 43.05 -9.77
CA ILE A 250 16.48 42.42 -10.42
C ILE A 250 16.29 43.00 -11.82
N GLY A 251 16.15 42.12 -12.81
CA GLY A 251 16.02 42.45 -14.23
C GLY A 251 17.35 42.68 -14.96
N LYS A 252 18.48 42.78 -14.24
CA LYS A 252 19.81 42.81 -14.88
C LYS A 252 20.23 41.43 -15.35
N LYS A 253 21.18 41.42 -16.27
CA LYS A 253 21.79 40.19 -16.80
C LYS A 253 23.15 39.92 -16.16
N ILE A 254 23.41 38.65 -15.93
CA ILE A 254 24.70 38.10 -15.50
C ILE A 254 25.20 37.10 -16.53
N LEU A 255 26.51 36.91 -16.58
CA LEU A 255 27.16 35.91 -17.40
C LEU A 255 27.25 34.62 -16.60
N LEU A 256 26.68 33.53 -17.13
CA LEU A 256 26.80 32.20 -16.57
C LEU A 256 28.26 31.71 -16.71
N PRO A 257 28.98 31.43 -15.60
CA PRO A 257 30.34 30.92 -15.70
C PRO A 257 30.44 29.64 -16.52
N LEU A 258 31.57 29.45 -17.20
CA LEU A 258 31.91 28.31 -18.06
C LEU A 258 31.06 28.15 -19.34
N GLN A 259 29.83 28.65 -19.37
CA GLN A 259 28.94 28.63 -20.54
C GLN A 259 28.93 29.93 -21.33
N ASN A 260 29.36 31.05 -20.71
CA ASN A 260 29.32 32.39 -21.30
C ASN A 260 27.94 32.78 -21.85
N ARG A 261 26.87 32.26 -21.24
CA ARG A 261 25.47 32.57 -21.58
C ARG A 261 24.96 33.71 -20.70
N GLU A 262 24.30 34.71 -21.27
CA GLU A 262 23.63 35.74 -20.48
C GLU A 262 22.32 35.21 -19.89
N ILE A 263 22.14 35.33 -18.57
CA ILE A 263 20.92 34.94 -17.87
C ILE A 263 20.40 36.09 -16.98
N PRO A 264 19.08 36.24 -16.80
CA PRO A 264 18.50 37.30 -15.97
C PRO A 264 18.59 37.01 -14.47
N ILE A 265 18.57 38.08 -13.68
CA ILE A 265 18.24 38.03 -12.25
C ILE A 265 16.74 38.26 -12.09
N ILE A 266 16.04 37.30 -11.48
CA ILE A 266 14.58 37.34 -11.27
C ILE A 266 14.23 37.47 -9.79
N ALA A 267 13.02 37.95 -9.51
CA ALA A 267 12.52 38.10 -8.15
C ALA A 267 11.50 37.00 -7.84
N ASP A 268 11.77 36.16 -6.83
CA ASP A 268 10.86 35.10 -6.40
C ASP A 268 10.78 35.07 -4.87
N ASP A 269 9.57 35.05 -4.33
CA ASP A 269 9.30 35.16 -2.90
C ASP A 269 9.57 33.88 -2.12
N LYS A 270 9.71 32.72 -2.80
CA LYS A 270 10.12 31.45 -2.19
C LYS A 270 11.60 31.42 -1.81
N ILE A 271 12.41 32.39 -2.27
CA ILE A 271 13.84 32.42 -1.96
C ILE A 271 14.07 32.86 -0.51
N ASP A 272 14.77 32.03 0.26
CA ASP A 272 15.23 32.38 1.60
C ASP A 272 16.35 33.42 1.52
N MET A 273 16.17 34.54 2.22
CA MET A 273 17.15 35.63 2.28
C MET A 273 18.36 35.27 3.15
N ILE A 274 18.21 34.35 4.10
CA ILE A 274 19.23 34.02 5.10
C ILE A 274 20.12 32.90 4.59
N PHE A 275 19.55 31.92 3.88
CA PHE A 275 20.30 30.77 3.39
C PHE A 275 21.35 31.14 2.33
N GLY A 276 22.59 30.68 2.53
CA GLY A 276 23.71 30.94 1.64
C GLY A 276 23.97 32.44 1.48
N THR A 277 23.74 32.96 0.27
CA THR A 277 23.89 34.39 -0.03
C THR A 277 22.55 35.14 -0.13
N GLY A 278 21.41 34.43 -0.17
CA GLY A 278 20.12 34.98 -0.58
C GLY A 278 19.93 35.10 -2.10
N ALA A 279 20.89 34.61 -2.89
CA ALA A 279 20.79 34.45 -4.34
C ALA A 279 21.01 32.98 -4.72
N VAL A 280 20.05 32.43 -5.47
CA VAL A 280 20.00 31.00 -5.81
C VAL A 280 20.01 30.84 -7.33
N LYS A 281 20.81 29.89 -7.84
CA LYS A 281 20.76 29.52 -9.26
C LYS A 281 19.41 28.89 -9.59
N VAL A 282 18.90 29.13 -10.80
CA VAL A 282 17.66 28.50 -11.27
C VAL A 282 17.98 27.59 -12.44
N THR A 283 17.89 26.28 -12.20
CA THR A 283 18.11 25.20 -13.17
C THR A 283 16.83 24.35 -13.35
N PRO A 284 15.79 24.83 -14.08
CA PRO A 284 14.46 24.20 -14.09
C PRO A 284 14.40 22.75 -14.59
N ALA A 285 15.43 22.27 -15.27
CA ALA A 285 15.48 20.90 -15.76
C ALA A 285 15.97 19.88 -14.72
N HIS A 286 16.60 20.34 -13.62
CA HIS A 286 17.40 19.50 -12.71
C HIS A 286 17.17 19.73 -11.21
N ASP A 287 16.17 20.54 -10.86
CA ASP A 287 15.70 20.71 -9.49
C ASP A 287 14.19 21.01 -9.45
N LEU A 288 13.47 20.42 -8.50
CA LEU A 288 12.01 20.53 -8.41
C LEU A 288 11.55 21.97 -8.08
N LEU A 289 12.22 22.64 -7.14
CA LEU A 289 11.91 24.02 -6.79
C LEU A 289 12.25 24.95 -7.95
N ASP A 290 13.39 24.74 -8.60
CA ASP A 290 13.79 25.53 -9.78
C ASP A 290 12.82 25.33 -10.95
N ALA A 291 12.23 24.14 -11.10
CA ALA A 291 11.20 23.88 -12.11
C ALA A 291 9.96 24.72 -11.85
N GLU A 292 9.48 24.78 -10.61
CA GLU A 292 8.34 25.62 -10.25
C GLU A 292 8.63 27.12 -10.43
N ILE A 293 9.83 27.57 -10.07
CA ILE A 293 10.28 28.96 -10.33
C ILE A 293 10.29 29.20 -11.85
N GLY A 294 10.87 28.27 -12.62
CA GLY A 294 10.92 28.34 -14.08
C GLY A 294 9.53 28.47 -14.70
N GLU A 295 8.56 27.69 -14.24
CA GLU A 295 7.17 27.78 -14.70
C GLU A 295 6.52 29.13 -14.36
N ARG A 296 6.69 29.63 -13.12
CA ARG A 296 6.14 30.93 -12.69
C ARG A 296 6.68 32.09 -13.52
N HIS A 297 7.97 32.04 -13.85
CA HIS A 297 8.68 33.10 -14.57
C HIS A 297 8.82 32.85 -16.08
N LYS A 298 8.22 31.77 -16.60
CA LYS A 298 8.25 31.37 -18.01
C LYS A 298 9.69 31.22 -18.56
N LEU A 299 10.54 30.55 -17.81
CA LEU A 299 11.93 30.26 -18.18
C LEU A 299 12.01 28.93 -18.92
N GLU A 300 12.68 28.92 -20.08
CA GLU A 300 12.88 27.72 -20.89
C GLU A 300 13.94 26.80 -20.25
N PRO A 301 13.63 25.53 -19.89
CA PRO A 301 14.59 24.64 -19.24
C PRO A 301 15.60 24.05 -20.22
N ILE A 302 16.85 23.85 -19.76
CA ILE A 302 17.93 23.25 -20.54
C ILE A 302 18.33 21.90 -19.95
N ASP A 303 18.14 20.82 -20.72
CA ASP A 303 18.40 19.45 -20.31
C ASP A 303 19.90 19.12 -20.43
N ILE A 304 20.67 19.30 -19.35
CA ILE A 304 22.14 19.09 -19.31
C ILE A 304 22.57 17.70 -18.80
N ILE A 305 21.67 16.93 -18.20
CA ILE A 305 21.91 15.55 -17.72
C ILE A 305 20.89 14.62 -18.39
N ASP A 306 21.35 13.47 -18.88
CA ASP A 306 20.51 12.43 -19.50
C ASP A 306 19.99 11.38 -18.49
N GLU A 307 19.12 10.50 -18.96
CA GLU A 307 18.51 9.41 -18.16
C GLU A 307 19.54 8.40 -17.60
N ARG A 308 20.77 8.40 -18.10
CA ARG A 308 21.87 7.55 -17.64
C ARG A 308 22.78 8.27 -16.64
N GLY A 309 22.44 9.49 -16.21
CA GLY A 309 23.25 10.28 -15.31
C GLY A 309 24.56 10.74 -15.96
N ARG A 310 24.52 11.04 -17.26
CA ARG A 310 25.65 11.60 -18.01
C ARG A 310 25.33 12.97 -18.56
N MET A 311 26.35 13.80 -18.69
CA MET A 311 26.19 15.16 -19.22
C MET A 311 25.88 15.11 -20.71
N THR A 312 24.86 15.87 -21.14
CA THR A 312 24.48 16.02 -22.54
C THR A 312 25.40 17.01 -23.27
N ALA A 313 25.21 17.18 -24.58
CA ALA A 313 25.92 18.22 -25.33
C ALA A 313 25.55 19.65 -24.86
N ALA A 314 24.37 19.85 -24.27
CA ALA A 314 23.93 21.14 -23.75
C ALA A 314 24.73 21.59 -22.51
N ALA A 315 25.42 20.67 -21.84
CA ALA A 315 26.36 21.00 -20.77
C ALA A 315 27.68 21.62 -21.30
N GLY A 316 27.89 21.64 -22.62
CA GLY A 316 29.11 22.08 -23.27
C GLY A 316 30.05 20.92 -23.62
N GLU A 317 30.80 21.06 -24.73
CA GLU A 317 31.60 19.96 -25.30
C GLU A 317 32.69 19.45 -24.33
N LYS A 318 33.17 20.30 -23.42
CA LYS A 318 34.13 19.90 -22.38
C LYS A 318 33.55 18.90 -21.37
N PHE A 319 32.23 18.88 -21.17
CA PHE A 319 31.58 18.10 -20.12
C PHE A 319 30.78 16.92 -20.67
N LYS A 320 30.40 16.97 -21.95
CA LYS A 320 29.62 15.96 -22.65
C LYS A 320 30.14 14.54 -22.41
N GLY A 321 29.24 13.63 -22.04
CA GLY A 321 29.52 12.20 -21.81
C GLY A 321 30.09 11.85 -20.43
N LEU A 322 30.59 12.83 -19.67
CA LEU A 322 31.06 12.62 -18.29
C LEU A 322 29.90 12.20 -17.38
N LYS A 323 30.20 11.40 -16.35
CA LYS A 323 29.22 11.17 -15.28
C LYS A 323 29.03 12.44 -14.46
N VAL A 324 27.85 12.60 -13.84
CA VAL A 324 27.53 13.77 -12.98
C VAL A 324 28.62 14.06 -11.94
N ALA A 325 29.14 13.03 -11.26
CA ALA A 325 30.20 13.20 -10.25
C ALA A 325 31.54 13.68 -10.87
N GLU A 326 31.92 13.12 -12.01
CA GLU A 326 33.14 13.52 -12.75
C GLU A 326 32.99 14.95 -13.28
N ALA A 327 31.79 15.31 -13.77
CA ALA A 327 31.47 16.66 -14.20
C ALA A 327 31.54 17.66 -13.05
N ARG A 328 31.06 17.29 -11.86
CA ARG A 328 31.15 18.12 -10.64
C ARG A 328 32.59 18.48 -10.31
N GLU A 329 33.48 17.48 -10.25
CA GLU A 329 34.89 17.70 -9.97
C GLU A 329 35.55 18.61 -11.03
N LYS A 330 35.21 18.41 -12.30
CA LYS A 330 35.74 19.21 -13.40
C LYS A 330 35.22 20.65 -13.36
N VAL A 331 33.94 20.86 -13.10
CA VAL A 331 33.34 22.20 -12.97
C VAL A 331 34.01 22.98 -11.84
N VAL A 332 34.18 22.36 -10.66
CA VAL A 332 34.84 23.02 -9.52
C VAL A 332 36.26 23.44 -9.89
N ARG A 333 37.03 22.56 -10.55
CA ARG A 333 38.40 22.89 -11.00
C ARG A 333 38.43 24.04 -12.00
N GLU A 334 37.56 24.03 -13.01
CA GLU A 334 37.51 25.12 -13.99
C GLU A 334 37.08 26.46 -13.35
N LEU A 335 36.22 26.43 -12.33
CA LEU A 335 35.84 27.62 -11.57
C LEU A 335 36.99 28.16 -10.71
N GLU A 336 37.78 27.28 -10.09
CA GLU A 336 39.00 27.64 -9.34
C GLU A 336 40.05 28.26 -10.26
N GLU A 337 40.34 27.62 -11.40
CA GLU A 337 41.28 28.12 -12.41
C GLU A 337 40.85 29.49 -12.97
N ALA A 338 39.54 29.72 -13.11
CA ALA A 338 38.98 31.00 -13.54
C ALA A 338 38.87 32.06 -12.44
N GLY A 339 39.20 31.73 -11.18
CA GLY A 339 39.04 32.63 -10.03
C GLY A 339 37.58 32.98 -9.70
N LEU A 340 36.64 32.13 -10.12
CA LEU A 340 35.19 32.33 -9.95
C LEU A 340 34.61 31.54 -8.77
N LEU A 341 35.41 30.73 -8.09
CA LEU A 341 35.02 30.08 -6.83
C LEU A 341 35.43 30.97 -5.65
N GLU A 342 34.47 31.42 -4.85
CA GLU A 342 34.70 32.29 -3.68
C GLU A 342 35.16 31.48 -2.46
N LYS A 343 34.38 30.47 -2.10
CA LYS A 343 34.66 29.58 -0.96
C LYS A 343 33.88 28.28 -1.08
N ILE A 344 34.29 27.30 -0.27
CA ILE A 344 33.62 26.02 -0.08
C ILE A 344 33.39 25.83 1.41
N GLU A 345 32.17 25.47 1.80
CA GLU A 345 31.83 25.17 3.18
C GLU A 345 31.30 23.74 3.31
N ASP A 346 31.58 23.07 4.43
CA ASP A 346 30.95 21.79 4.72
C ASP A 346 29.47 22.01 5.04
N TYR A 347 28.59 21.21 4.44
CA TYR A 347 27.16 21.39 4.56
C TYR A 347 26.42 20.05 4.62
N LYS A 348 25.64 19.88 5.68
CA LYS A 348 24.76 18.72 5.85
C LYS A 348 23.41 19.02 5.25
N HIS A 349 22.93 18.13 4.41
CA HIS A 349 21.62 18.28 3.77
C HIS A 349 20.96 16.92 3.55
N ASN A 350 19.66 16.95 3.29
CA ASN A 350 18.90 15.77 2.95
C ASN A 350 18.90 15.57 1.43
N VAL A 351 19.41 14.43 0.97
CA VAL A 351 19.33 14.02 -0.44
C VAL A 351 18.16 13.09 -0.66
N ALA A 352 17.48 13.27 -1.78
CA ALA A 352 16.43 12.37 -2.25
C ALA A 352 17.06 11.07 -2.78
N ILE A 353 16.67 9.93 -2.24
CA ILE A 353 17.14 8.60 -2.64
C ILE A 353 15.97 7.71 -3.09
N CYS A 354 16.25 6.79 -4.00
CA CYS A 354 15.33 5.73 -4.35
C CYS A 354 15.16 4.79 -3.14
N TYR A 355 13.93 4.62 -2.65
CA TYR A 355 13.62 3.71 -1.54
C TYR A 355 14.00 2.24 -1.75
N ARG A 356 14.39 1.85 -2.99
CA ARG A 356 14.72 0.46 -3.33
C ARG A 356 16.16 0.23 -3.74
N SER A 357 16.72 1.10 -4.56
CA SER A 357 18.13 1.00 -4.96
C SER A 357 19.08 1.72 -4.00
N GLY A 358 18.56 2.66 -3.20
CA GLY A 358 19.36 3.55 -2.36
C GLY A 358 20.17 4.58 -3.15
N THR A 359 19.99 4.64 -4.47
CA THR A 359 20.68 5.60 -5.35
C THR A 359 20.08 6.99 -5.18
N VAL A 360 20.92 8.02 -5.17
CA VAL A 360 20.47 9.43 -5.22
C VAL A 360 19.67 9.64 -6.50
N LEU A 361 18.51 10.27 -6.37
CA LEU A 361 17.61 10.54 -7.48
C LEU A 361 18.08 11.76 -8.26
N GLU A 362 17.93 11.68 -9.58
CA GLU A 362 18.20 12.80 -10.48
C GLU A 362 16.87 13.43 -10.89
N PRO A 363 16.61 14.70 -10.59
CA PRO A 363 15.47 15.38 -11.18
C PRO A 363 15.72 15.56 -12.68
N LEU A 364 14.83 15.00 -13.51
CA LEU A 364 14.92 15.08 -14.97
C LEU A 364 13.58 15.45 -15.59
N ARG A 365 13.61 16.19 -16.70
CA ARG A 365 12.41 16.42 -17.50
C ARG A 365 12.09 15.20 -18.35
N SER A 366 10.92 14.62 -18.15
CA SER A 366 10.47 13.45 -18.88
C SER A 366 9.03 13.60 -19.37
N ASN A 367 8.74 13.04 -20.55
CA ASN A 367 7.39 12.95 -21.10
C ASN A 367 6.64 11.82 -20.41
N GLN A 368 5.71 12.16 -19.52
CA GLN A 368 4.98 11.20 -18.71
C GLN A 368 3.47 11.40 -18.84
N TRP A 369 2.73 10.39 -18.38
CA TRP A 369 1.28 10.40 -18.26
C TRP A 369 0.87 10.76 -16.85
N PHE A 370 -0.07 11.67 -16.72
CA PHE A 370 -0.55 12.19 -15.45
C PHE A 370 -2.06 12.03 -15.34
N LEU A 371 -2.53 11.63 -14.16
CA LEU A 371 -3.93 11.71 -13.77
C LEU A 371 -4.15 13.01 -12.99
N ARG A 372 -5.08 13.83 -13.47
CA ARG A 372 -5.45 15.11 -12.86
C ARG A 372 -6.10 14.89 -11.49
N MET A 373 -5.48 15.41 -10.44
CA MET A 373 -5.96 15.27 -9.06
C MET A 373 -6.78 16.49 -8.61
N VAL A 374 -6.44 17.67 -9.12
CA VAL A 374 -7.06 18.96 -8.80
C VAL A 374 -7.56 19.67 -10.06
N ASP A 375 -8.64 20.43 -9.95
CA ASP A 375 -9.10 21.30 -11.04
C ASP A 375 -8.19 22.54 -11.11
N HIS A 376 -7.69 22.92 -12.30
CA HIS A 376 -6.83 24.09 -12.45
C HIS A 376 -7.61 25.29 -13.03
N PRO A 377 -7.82 26.37 -12.26
CA PRO A 377 -8.61 27.52 -12.75
C PRO A 377 -8.07 28.17 -14.03
N GLN A 378 -6.76 28.05 -14.31
CA GLN A 378 -6.09 28.71 -15.44
C GLN A 378 -6.10 27.93 -16.76
N ASN A 379 -6.65 26.71 -16.79
CA ASN A 379 -6.77 25.95 -18.03
C ASN A 379 -8.26 25.65 -18.32
N PRO A 380 -8.89 26.31 -19.31
CA PRO A 380 -10.32 26.14 -19.61
C PRO A 380 -10.74 24.71 -20.00
N LYS A 381 -9.78 23.87 -20.42
CA LYS A 381 -9.97 22.43 -20.67
C LYS A 381 -9.85 21.56 -19.41
N SER A 382 -9.38 22.13 -18.30
CA SER A 382 -9.25 21.46 -17.00
C SER A 382 -10.42 21.71 -16.06
N ILE A 383 -11.30 22.64 -16.44
CA ILE A 383 -12.62 22.77 -15.83
C ILE A 383 -13.45 21.60 -16.36
N ARG A 384 -14.01 20.76 -15.48
CA ARG A 384 -14.97 19.73 -15.88
C ARG A 384 -16.12 20.38 -16.65
N GLN A 385 -16.05 20.34 -17.97
CA GLN A 385 -17.17 20.68 -18.83
C GLN A 385 -18.17 19.56 -18.68
N SER A 386 -19.25 19.83 -17.96
CA SER A 386 -20.43 18.97 -18.07
C SER A 386 -20.88 18.97 -19.53
N ALA A 387 -21.09 17.79 -20.12
CA ALA A 387 -21.72 17.65 -21.43
C ALA A 387 -23.16 18.24 -21.43
N ASP A 388 -23.71 18.46 -20.25
CA ASP A 388 -25.00 19.08 -20.00
C ASP A 388 -24.81 20.48 -19.38
N LYS A 389 -25.22 21.54 -20.07
CA LYS A 389 -25.02 22.95 -19.65
C LYS A 389 -25.67 23.29 -18.29
N ASN A 390 -26.50 22.40 -17.74
CA ASN A 390 -27.19 22.58 -16.47
C ASN A 390 -26.60 21.77 -15.29
N GLN A 391 -25.52 21.01 -15.48
CA GLN A 391 -24.88 20.25 -14.38
C GLN A 391 -23.74 21.08 -13.75
N LYS A 392 -23.76 21.25 -12.41
CA LYS A 392 -22.68 21.88 -11.64
C LYS A 392 -21.32 21.26 -12.01
N LEU A 393 -20.28 22.11 -12.12
CA LEU A 393 -18.86 21.70 -12.18
C LEU A 393 -18.62 20.54 -11.22
N GLY A 394 -18.17 19.39 -11.72
CA GLY A 394 -17.99 18.21 -10.87
C GLY A 394 -16.83 18.38 -9.87
N THR A 395 -16.97 17.80 -8.68
CA THR A 395 -15.94 17.76 -7.63
C THR A 395 -14.65 17.06 -8.07
N SER A 396 -13.48 17.72 -8.03
CA SER A 396 -12.17 17.11 -8.36
C SER A 396 -11.91 15.78 -7.64
N LEU A 397 -10.99 14.94 -8.14
CA LEU A 397 -10.68 13.64 -7.49
C LEU A 397 -10.21 13.84 -6.05
N ARG A 398 -9.36 14.85 -5.80
CA ARG A 398 -8.94 15.26 -4.45
C ARG A 398 -10.15 15.62 -3.59
N ASP A 399 -11.01 16.51 -4.08
CA ASP A 399 -12.13 17.02 -3.28
C ASP A 399 -13.18 15.94 -3.01
N ALA A 400 -13.30 14.93 -3.89
CA ALA A 400 -14.16 13.77 -3.67
C ALA A 400 -13.71 12.98 -2.43
N VAL A 401 -12.39 12.77 -2.26
CA VAL A 401 -11.82 12.11 -1.08
C VAL A 401 -11.98 12.98 0.16
N LEU A 402 -11.65 14.28 0.07
CA LEU A 402 -11.80 15.21 1.20
C LEU A 402 -13.25 15.24 1.71
N ASN A 403 -14.22 15.36 0.81
CA ASN A 403 -15.63 15.39 1.16
C ASN A 403 -16.10 14.05 1.75
N ALA A 404 -15.62 12.91 1.23
CA ALA A 404 -15.96 11.59 1.75
C ALA A 404 -15.59 11.44 3.23
N VAL A 405 -14.37 11.83 3.58
CA VAL A 405 -13.85 11.69 4.95
C VAL A 405 -14.42 12.78 5.87
N LYS A 406 -14.39 14.06 5.46
CA LYS A 406 -14.90 15.18 6.28
C LYS A 406 -16.40 15.09 6.60
N SER A 407 -17.20 14.46 5.72
CA SER A 407 -18.63 14.25 5.97
C SER A 407 -18.94 13.02 6.83
N GLY A 408 -17.93 12.22 7.20
CA GLY A 408 -18.11 10.98 7.95
C GLY A 408 -18.68 9.82 7.13
N LYS A 409 -18.77 9.94 5.80
CA LYS A 409 -19.17 8.83 4.91
C LYS A 409 -18.12 7.73 4.86
N VAL A 410 -16.85 8.11 5.03
CA VAL A 410 -15.74 7.19 5.27
C VAL A 410 -15.09 7.59 6.59
N LYS A 411 -15.10 6.69 7.57
CA LYS A 411 -14.47 6.92 8.88
C LYS A 411 -13.10 6.27 8.91
N ILE A 412 -12.07 7.03 9.26
CA ILE A 412 -10.73 6.47 9.51
C ILE A 412 -10.61 6.18 11.00
N ILE A 413 -10.22 4.95 11.32
CA ILE A 413 -10.16 4.46 12.69
C ILE A 413 -8.71 4.07 13.00
N PRO A 414 -8.04 4.76 13.93
CA PRO A 414 -8.50 5.94 14.67
C PRO A 414 -8.45 7.25 13.87
N GLU A 415 -9.22 8.23 14.35
CA GLU A 415 -9.44 9.53 13.70
C GLU A 415 -8.15 10.37 13.54
N ASN A 416 -7.13 10.16 14.37
CA ASN A 416 -5.88 10.90 14.29
C ASN A 416 -5.14 10.69 12.95
N PHE A 417 -5.39 9.57 12.25
CA PHE A 417 -4.80 9.30 10.94
C PHE A 417 -5.45 10.09 9.80
N GLU A 418 -6.61 10.72 10.01
CA GLU A 418 -7.22 11.63 9.02
C GLU A 418 -6.30 12.80 8.70
N LYS A 419 -5.54 13.29 9.68
CA LYS A 419 -4.58 14.39 9.51
C LYS A 419 -3.50 14.06 8.48
N ILE A 420 -3.06 12.80 8.41
CA ILE A 420 -2.05 12.36 7.42
C ILE A 420 -2.64 12.46 6.01
N LEU A 421 -3.88 11.98 5.84
CA LEU A 421 -4.57 12.01 4.56
C LEU A 421 -4.86 13.46 4.12
N PHE A 422 -5.33 14.32 5.04
CA PHE A 422 -5.61 15.72 4.73
C PHE A 422 -4.37 16.50 4.36
N SER A 423 -3.28 16.37 5.13
CA SER A 423 -2.00 17.02 4.83
C SER A 423 -1.46 16.65 3.45
N TRP A 424 -1.61 15.38 3.07
CA TRP A 424 -1.25 14.92 1.73
C TRP A 424 -2.16 15.50 0.64
N LEU A 425 -3.49 15.49 0.83
CA LEU A 425 -4.44 16.01 -0.14
C LEU A 425 -4.31 17.53 -0.33
N GLU A 426 -3.98 18.29 0.71
CA GLU A 426 -3.78 19.75 0.63
C GLU A 426 -2.64 20.14 -0.31
N ASN A 427 -1.58 19.32 -0.38
CA ASN A 427 -0.37 19.58 -1.17
C ASN A 427 -0.24 18.66 -2.40
N ILE A 428 -1.33 18.00 -2.82
CA ILE A 428 -1.27 16.99 -3.87
C ILE A 428 -1.04 17.60 -5.25
N HIS A 429 -0.11 17.01 -6.00
CA HIS A 429 0.10 17.28 -7.42
C HIS A 429 -0.65 16.26 -8.30
N ASP A 430 -0.78 16.56 -9.60
CA ASP A 430 -1.28 15.57 -10.55
C ASP A 430 -0.39 14.32 -10.54
N TRP A 431 -1.02 13.16 -10.45
CA TRP A 431 -0.35 11.91 -10.18
C TRP A 431 0.31 11.38 -11.46
N CYS A 432 1.64 11.22 -11.45
CA CYS A 432 2.37 10.52 -12.50
C CYS A 432 2.01 9.02 -12.52
N ILE A 433 1.27 8.58 -13.55
CA ILE A 433 0.72 7.22 -13.68
C ILE A 433 1.54 6.32 -14.61
N SER A 434 2.51 6.83 -15.37
CA SER A 434 3.40 6.00 -16.20
C SER A 434 4.72 5.64 -15.50
N ARG A 435 5.33 4.54 -15.92
CA ARG A 435 6.62 4.01 -15.45
C ARG A 435 7.38 3.35 -16.61
N GLN A 436 8.72 3.49 -16.62
CA GLN A 436 9.62 2.96 -17.66
C GLN A 436 10.22 1.60 -17.25
N ILE A 437 9.40 0.79 -16.59
CA ILE A 437 9.74 -0.58 -16.19
C ILE A 437 9.11 -1.57 -17.16
N TRP A 438 9.52 -2.83 -17.11
CA TRP A 438 9.02 -3.87 -18.03
C TRP A 438 7.85 -4.67 -17.44
N TRP A 439 7.77 -4.74 -16.11
CA TRP A 439 6.70 -5.44 -15.40
C TRP A 439 5.59 -4.49 -14.95
N GLY A 440 4.37 -4.71 -15.44
CA GLY A 440 3.18 -3.94 -15.10
C GLY A 440 2.16 -3.92 -16.23
N HIS A 441 1.08 -3.16 -16.06
CA HIS A 441 0.06 -2.99 -17.09
C HIS A 441 0.54 -2.03 -18.18
N GLN A 442 0.85 -2.52 -19.36
CA GLN A 442 1.23 -1.66 -20.50
C GLN A 442 0.12 -0.66 -20.83
N LEU A 443 0.49 0.59 -21.09
CA LEU A 443 -0.48 1.63 -21.42
C LEU A 443 -1.24 1.27 -22.72
N PRO A 444 -2.57 1.46 -22.78
CA PRO A 444 -3.36 1.25 -24.00
C PRO A 444 -3.22 2.44 -24.96
N VAL A 445 -1.97 2.82 -25.23
CA VAL A 445 -1.56 3.96 -26.04
C VAL A 445 -0.73 3.43 -27.20
N TRP A 446 -1.05 3.88 -28.41
CA TRP A 446 -0.45 3.44 -29.65
C TRP A 446 0.13 4.64 -30.38
N PHE A 447 1.39 4.53 -30.76
CA PHE A 447 2.10 5.54 -31.55
C PHE A 447 2.17 5.08 -33.00
N HIS A 448 1.81 5.99 -33.89
CA HIS A 448 1.92 5.80 -35.32
C HIS A 448 3.40 5.84 -35.71
N GLU A 449 3.90 4.85 -36.44
CA GLU A 449 5.29 4.88 -36.90
C GLU A 449 5.53 6.02 -37.92
N PRO A 450 6.74 6.63 -37.94
CA PRO A 450 7.02 7.80 -38.77
C PRO A 450 6.91 7.55 -40.28
N LYS A 451 6.84 6.29 -40.73
CA LYS A 451 6.60 5.92 -42.13
C LYS A 451 5.11 5.76 -42.38
N CYS A 452 4.45 6.86 -42.76
CA CYS A 452 3.07 6.81 -43.22
C CYS A 452 3.02 6.40 -44.69
N ILE A 453 2.45 5.23 -44.99
CA ILE A 453 2.23 4.75 -46.36
C ILE A 453 0.74 4.96 -46.69
N PRO A 454 0.37 5.95 -47.53
CA PRO A 454 -1.04 6.26 -47.79
C PRO A 454 -1.74 5.09 -48.47
N LYS A 455 -3.00 4.83 -48.08
CA LYS A 455 -3.86 3.92 -48.84
C LYS A 455 -4.26 4.55 -50.17
N LYS A 456 -4.46 3.73 -51.20
CA LYS A 456 -4.85 4.20 -52.54
C LYS A 456 -6.16 5.00 -52.47
N GLY A 457 -6.13 6.26 -52.93
CA GLY A 457 -7.27 7.20 -52.85
C GLY A 457 -7.32 8.06 -51.58
N HIS A 458 -6.38 7.89 -50.65
CA HIS A 458 -6.24 8.67 -49.41
C HIS A 458 -4.93 9.46 -49.35
N GLU A 459 -4.27 9.70 -50.49
CA GLU A 459 -2.97 10.36 -50.56
C GLU A 459 -2.98 11.76 -49.91
N SER A 460 -4.08 12.50 -50.01
CA SER A 460 -4.28 13.80 -49.35
C SER A 460 -4.79 13.70 -47.91
N ASP A 461 -5.32 12.55 -47.47
CA ASP A 461 -5.93 12.38 -46.16
C ASP A 461 -4.93 11.96 -45.06
N VAL A 462 -3.68 11.69 -45.43
CA VAL A 462 -2.59 11.33 -44.51
C VAL A 462 -2.40 12.36 -43.39
N VAL A 463 -2.73 13.63 -43.64
CA VAL A 463 -2.69 14.70 -42.63
C VAL A 463 -3.70 14.50 -41.49
N LYS A 464 -4.72 13.65 -41.69
CA LYS A 464 -5.72 13.27 -40.68
C LYS A 464 -5.25 12.09 -39.81
N CYS A 465 -4.12 11.45 -40.15
CA CYS A 465 -3.53 10.40 -39.33
C CYS A 465 -3.19 10.96 -37.94
N LYS A 466 -3.68 10.29 -36.90
CA LYS A 466 -3.34 10.63 -35.52
C LYS A 466 -2.00 9.99 -35.17
N GLU A 467 -1.07 10.81 -34.71
CA GLU A 467 0.25 10.35 -34.22
C GLU A 467 0.12 9.43 -32.99
N MET A 468 -0.91 9.67 -32.17
CA MET A 468 -1.19 8.91 -30.96
C MET A 468 -2.67 8.54 -30.92
N VAL A 469 -2.95 7.27 -30.63
CA VAL A 469 -4.30 6.74 -30.42
C VAL A 469 -4.35 6.00 -29.09
N VAL A 470 -5.40 6.25 -28.30
CA VAL A 470 -5.67 5.51 -27.06
C VAL A 470 -6.77 4.50 -27.34
N ALA A 471 -6.47 3.21 -27.22
CA ALA A 471 -7.39 2.11 -27.55
C ALA A 471 -6.98 0.81 -26.85
N VAL A 472 -7.98 -0.02 -26.49
CA VAL A 472 -7.75 -1.35 -25.87
C VAL A 472 -6.97 -2.27 -26.80
N GLU A 473 -7.35 -2.28 -28.08
CA GLU A 473 -6.79 -3.10 -29.14
C GLU A 473 -5.90 -2.27 -30.07
N LYS A 474 -5.02 -2.95 -30.83
CA LYS A 474 -4.17 -2.30 -31.84
C LYS A 474 -5.08 -1.58 -32.85
N PRO A 475 -5.00 -0.24 -32.97
CA PRO A 475 -5.82 0.49 -33.92
C PRO A 475 -5.32 0.24 -35.35
N GLN A 476 -6.21 0.42 -36.30
CA GLN A 476 -5.88 0.51 -37.72
C GLN A 476 -6.11 1.94 -38.19
N CYS A 477 -5.22 2.47 -39.01
CA CYS A 477 -5.44 3.78 -39.60
C CYS A 477 -6.36 3.63 -40.82
N GLU A 478 -7.38 4.50 -40.90
CA GLU A 478 -8.27 4.55 -42.05
C GLU A 478 -7.55 5.06 -43.31
N PHE A 479 -6.55 5.93 -43.15
CA PHE A 479 -5.91 6.66 -44.25
C PHE A 479 -4.56 6.08 -44.71
N CYS A 480 -3.92 5.22 -43.91
CA CYS A 480 -2.60 4.68 -44.23
C CYS A 480 -2.41 3.25 -43.73
N ASP A 481 -1.39 2.57 -44.26
CA ASP A 481 -0.95 1.22 -43.90
C ASP A 481 0.20 1.23 -42.87
N ALA A 482 0.39 2.34 -42.15
CA ALA A 482 1.44 2.44 -41.14
C ALA A 482 1.17 1.50 -39.96
N GLU A 483 2.24 0.94 -39.42
CA GLU A 483 2.18 0.15 -38.20
C GLU A 483 2.04 1.05 -36.97
N PHE A 484 1.20 0.61 -36.03
CA PHE A 484 1.12 1.20 -34.70
C PHE A 484 1.96 0.40 -33.71
N LYS A 485 2.86 1.09 -33.00
CA LYS A 485 3.63 0.51 -31.90
C LYS A 485 3.02 0.93 -30.57
N GLN A 486 2.73 -0.05 -29.71
CA GLN A 486 2.22 0.24 -28.37
C GLN A 486 3.28 0.93 -27.52
N SER A 487 2.85 1.84 -26.65
CA SER A 487 3.71 2.48 -25.64
C SER A 487 4.46 1.43 -24.83
N GLU A 488 5.76 1.59 -24.67
CA GLU A 488 6.57 0.68 -23.86
C GLU A 488 6.38 0.90 -22.35
N ASP A 489 5.85 2.06 -21.97
CA ASP A 489 5.51 2.41 -20.59
C ASP A 489 4.45 1.47 -20.01
N VAL A 490 4.55 1.23 -18.70
CA VAL A 490 3.52 0.57 -17.91
C VAL A 490 2.91 1.53 -16.89
N LEU A 491 1.72 1.18 -16.41
CA LEU A 491 1.04 1.94 -15.37
C LEU A 491 1.69 1.72 -14.01
N ASP A 492 1.65 2.76 -13.19
CA ASP A 492 1.94 2.69 -11.76
C ASP A 492 1.12 1.56 -11.11
N THR A 493 1.76 0.73 -10.30
CA THR A 493 1.10 -0.38 -9.58
C THR A 493 -0.16 0.12 -8.88
N TRP A 494 -0.05 1.26 -8.21
CA TRP A 494 -1.14 1.87 -7.45
C TRP A 494 -2.35 2.28 -8.31
N PHE A 495 -2.18 2.45 -9.64
CA PHE A 495 -3.30 2.64 -10.56
C PHE A 495 -4.17 1.39 -10.65
N SER A 496 -3.53 0.21 -10.71
CA SER A 496 -4.27 -1.05 -10.63
C SER A 496 -4.85 -1.27 -9.22
N SER A 497 -4.08 -1.03 -8.16
CA SER A 497 -4.51 -1.29 -6.77
C SER A 497 -5.64 -0.36 -6.33
N ALA A 498 -5.76 0.84 -6.92
CA ALA A 498 -6.88 1.77 -6.68
C ALA A 498 -8.24 1.18 -7.09
N LEU A 499 -8.25 0.18 -7.99
CA LEU A 499 -9.47 -0.46 -8.47
C LEU A 499 -9.85 -1.72 -7.66
N TRP A 500 -9.04 -2.10 -6.65
CA TRP A 500 -9.17 -3.35 -5.89
C TRP A 500 -10.56 -3.68 -5.35
N PRO A 501 -11.36 -2.69 -4.86
CA PRO A 501 -12.69 -2.98 -4.31
C PRO A 501 -13.71 -3.49 -5.33
N PHE A 502 -13.46 -3.36 -6.64
CA PHE A 502 -14.44 -3.71 -7.66
C PHE A 502 -13.86 -4.38 -8.92
N ALA A 503 -12.60 -4.12 -9.26
CA ALA A 503 -12.01 -4.67 -10.48
C ALA A 503 -11.96 -6.20 -10.45
N GLY A 504 -12.51 -6.78 -11.52
CA GLY A 504 -12.64 -8.22 -11.71
C GLY A 504 -13.77 -8.88 -10.92
N LEU A 505 -14.55 -8.15 -10.10
CA LEU A 505 -15.68 -8.75 -9.34
C LEU A 505 -16.77 -9.17 -10.32
N SER A 506 -17.43 -10.30 -10.02
CA SER A 506 -18.61 -10.68 -10.78
C SER A 506 -19.74 -9.68 -10.52
N GLU A 507 -20.70 -9.56 -11.43
CA GLU A 507 -21.87 -8.68 -11.21
C GLU A 507 -22.64 -9.06 -9.95
N ALA A 508 -22.71 -10.36 -9.63
CA ALA A 508 -23.32 -10.86 -8.40
C ALA A 508 -22.52 -10.42 -7.15
N ASP A 509 -21.19 -10.54 -7.17
CA ASP A 509 -20.38 -10.10 -6.03
C ASP A 509 -20.44 -8.59 -5.85
N LEU A 510 -20.44 -7.80 -6.93
CA LEU A 510 -20.60 -6.34 -6.86
C LEU A 510 -21.95 -5.96 -6.24
N LYS A 511 -23.03 -6.63 -6.66
CA LYS A 511 -24.36 -6.36 -6.14
C LYS A 511 -24.49 -6.68 -4.65
N ASP A 512 -23.92 -7.80 -4.21
CA ASP A 512 -24.10 -8.31 -2.85
C ASP A 512 -23.10 -7.70 -1.84
N PHE A 513 -21.90 -7.33 -2.31
CA PHE A 513 -20.75 -7.04 -1.44
C PHE A 513 -20.04 -5.72 -1.74
N TYR A 514 -20.56 -4.87 -2.63
CA TYR A 514 -20.09 -3.50 -2.81
C TYR A 514 -21.15 -2.49 -2.30
N PRO A 515 -20.82 -1.61 -1.33
CA PRO A 515 -19.54 -1.48 -0.64
C PRO A 515 -19.19 -2.67 0.25
N SER A 516 -17.89 -2.88 0.44
CA SER A 516 -17.39 -3.72 1.54
C SER A 516 -17.63 -3.03 2.90
N ASN A 517 -17.53 -3.77 4.00
CA ASN A 517 -17.89 -3.25 5.33
C ASN A 517 -16.73 -2.51 6.02
N VAL A 518 -15.51 -3.02 5.88
CA VAL A 518 -14.32 -2.41 6.46
C VAL A 518 -13.09 -2.68 5.59
N LEU A 519 -12.25 -1.67 5.43
CA LEU A 519 -10.89 -1.82 4.90
C LEU A 519 -9.90 -1.86 6.05
N ILE A 520 -9.12 -2.94 6.17
CA ILE A 520 -8.10 -3.09 7.21
C ILE A 520 -6.74 -2.89 6.57
N THR A 521 -5.96 -1.92 7.03
CA THR A 521 -4.68 -1.59 6.38
C THR A 521 -3.66 -1.00 7.34
N ALA A 522 -2.41 -0.94 6.88
CA ALA A 522 -1.33 -0.24 7.57
C ALA A 522 -1.34 1.26 7.22
N ARG A 523 -0.79 2.08 8.11
CA ARG A 523 -0.81 3.55 7.99
C ARG A 523 0.04 4.11 6.84
N ASP A 524 1.03 3.34 6.39
CA ASP A 524 1.99 3.74 5.36
C ASP A 524 1.37 3.81 3.95
N ILE A 525 0.22 3.15 3.75
CA ILE A 525 -0.47 3.13 2.45
C ILE A 525 -1.79 3.90 2.44
N ILE A 526 -2.06 4.73 3.46
CA ILE A 526 -3.25 5.60 3.51
C ILE A 526 -3.30 6.50 2.26
N ASN A 527 -2.19 7.19 1.97
CA ASN A 527 -2.10 8.13 0.84
C ASN A 527 -1.98 7.41 -0.51
N LEU A 528 -1.28 6.26 -0.53
CA LEU A 528 -1.01 5.50 -1.75
C LEU A 528 -2.19 4.66 -2.22
N TRP A 529 -3.07 4.24 -1.31
CA TRP A 529 -4.09 3.23 -1.60
C TRP A 529 -5.49 3.66 -1.18
N VAL A 530 -5.70 4.01 0.09
CA VAL A 530 -7.05 4.32 0.63
C VAL A 530 -7.69 5.48 -0.13
N GLY A 531 -7.00 6.61 -0.23
CA GLY A 531 -7.50 7.77 -0.98
C GLY A 531 -7.79 7.46 -2.45
N ARG A 532 -6.97 6.60 -3.06
CA ARG A 532 -7.11 6.22 -4.48
C ARG A 532 -8.31 5.29 -4.72
N MET A 533 -8.57 4.37 -3.80
CA MET A 533 -9.78 3.55 -3.82
C MET A 533 -11.05 4.36 -3.64
N ILE A 534 -11.03 5.38 -2.78
CA ILE A 534 -12.21 6.23 -2.54
C ILE A 534 -12.63 6.96 -3.82
N PHE A 535 -11.72 7.69 -4.47
CA PHE A 535 -12.10 8.39 -5.71
C PHE A 535 -12.42 7.43 -6.85
N SER A 536 -11.75 6.26 -6.92
CA SER A 536 -12.01 5.28 -7.98
C SER A 536 -13.38 4.61 -7.79
N GLY A 537 -13.74 4.25 -6.56
CA GLY A 537 -15.06 3.72 -6.22
C GLY A 537 -16.17 4.72 -6.55
N LEU A 538 -16.00 5.98 -6.16
CA LEU A 538 -16.95 7.04 -6.50
C LEU A 538 -17.06 7.27 -8.01
N GLU A 539 -15.95 7.16 -8.73
CA GLU A 539 -15.93 7.40 -10.17
C GLU A 539 -16.61 6.27 -10.95
N PHE A 540 -16.33 5.01 -10.63
CA PHE A 540 -16.78 3.85 -11.41
C PHE A 540 -18.06 3.20 -10.85
N GLN A 541 -18.22 3.16 -9.53
CA GLN A 541 -19.36 2.49 -8.88
C GLN A 541 -20.39 3.48 -8.31
N LYS A 542 -20.10 4.78 -8.32
CA LYS A 542 -20.98 5.85 -7.82
C LYS A 542 -21.34 5.73 -6.33
N ALA A 543 -20.59 4.93 -5.57
CA ALA A 543 -20.70 4.76 -4.13
C ALA A 543 -19.31 4.68 -3.50
N MET A 544 -19.24 4.81 -2.17
CA MET A 544 -17.98 4.60 -1.46
C MET A 544 -17.57 3.13 -1.55
N PRO A 545 -16.27 2.79 -1.62
CA PRO A 545 -15.83 1.39 -1.62
C PRO A 545 -15.96 0.70 -0.25
N PHE A 546 -15.90 1.49 0.83
CA PHE A 546 -16.01 1.05 2.22
C PHE A 546 -16.43 2.24 3.09
N PRO A 547 -17.24 2.03 4.14
CA PRO A 547 -17.62 3.08 5.09
C PRO A 547 -16.59 3.28 6.21
N GLU A 548 -15.74 2.29 6.49
CA GLU A 548 -14.77 2.31 7.59
C GLU A 548 -13.39 1.84 7.12
N VAL A 549 -12.35 2.51 7.62
CA VAL A 549 -10.95 2.18 7.38
C VAL A 549 -10.25 1.96 8.72
N LEU A 550 -9.98 0.70 9.05
CA LEU A 550 -9.23 0.33 10.25
C LEU A 550 -7.73 0.36 9.98
N ILE A 551 -7.04 1.28 10.63
CA ILE A 551 -5.58 1.40 10.62
C ILE A 551 -5.02 0.63 11.81
N HIS A 552 -4.41 -0.52 11.53
CA HIS A 552 -3.85 -1.37 12.58
C HIS A 552 -2.46 -0.89 13.04
N ALA A 553 -2.05 -1.32 14.24
CA ALA A 553 -0.72 -1.10 14.79
C ALA A 553 0.41 -1.63 13.86
N THR A 554 1.60 -1.04 13.96
CA THR A 554 2.79 -1.59 13.30
C THR A 554 3.51 -2.53 14.25
N ILE A 555 3.92 -3.69 13.75
CA ILE A 555 4.80 -4.59 14.50
C ILE A 555 6.26 -4.16 14.31
N LEU A 556 6.91 -3.88 15.43
CA LEU A 556 8.30 -3.50 15.55
C LEU A 556 9.11 -4.65 16.14
N THR A 557 10.42 -4.65 15.92
CA THR A 557 11.34 -5.52 16.67
C THR A 557 11.32 -5.16 18.15
N LYS A 558 11.92 -6.00 18.98
CA LYS A 558 12.04 -5.75 20.43
C LYS A 558 12.74 -4.43 20.75
N GLU A 559 13.66 -4.01 19.89
CA GLU A 559 14.41 -2.75 19.96
C GLU A 559 13.67 -1.55 19.34
N GLY A 560 12.41 -1.72 18.90
CA GLY A 560 11.59 -0.65 18.33
C GLY A 560 11.86 -0.35 16.86
N LYS A 561 12.59 -1.20 16.13
CA LYS A 561 12.82 -1.00 14.68
C LYS A 561 11.65 -1.55 13.88
N ARG A 562 11.29 -0.91 12.77
CA ARG A 562 10.25 -1.42 11.87
C ARG A 562 10.60 -2.81 11.34
N MET A 563 9.64 -3.74 11.35
CA MET A 563 9.79 -5.02 10.65
C MET A 563 9.66 -4.82 9.14
N SER A 564 10.73 -5.15 8.41
CA SER A 564 10.74 -5.14 6.95
C SER A 564 11.74 -6.16 6.42
N LYS A 565 11.44 -6.74 5.25
CA LYS A 565 12.40 -7.59 4.53
C LYS A 565 13.64 -6.82 4.09
N SER A 566 13.48 -5.58 3.62
CA SER A 566 14.60 -4.77 3.15
C SER A 566 15.59 -4.45 4.28
N LEU A 567 15.09 -4.36 5.52
CA LEU A 567 15.89 -4.13 6.72
C LEU A 567 16.42 -5.42 7.36
N GLY A 568 16.03 -6.60 6.85
CA GLY A 568 16.37 -7.89 7.46
C GLY A 568 15.74 -8.14 8.84
N THR A 569 14.78 -7.31 9.25
CA THR A 569 14.11 -7.38 10.56
C THR A 569 12.78 -8.12 10.53
N GLY A 570 12.33 -8.57 9.35
CA GLY A 570 11.07 -9.27 9.18
C GLY A 570 11.11 -10.69 9.76
N ILE A 571 10.18 -11.00 10.67
CA ILE A 571 9.96 -12.36 11.18
C ILE A 571 8.91 -13.04 10.31
N ASP A 572 9.23 -14.23 9.79
CA ASP A 572 8.31 -15.06 9.03
C ASP A 572 7.31 -15.77 9.97
N PRO A 573 5.99 -15.59 9.80
CA PRO A 573 5.00 -16.24 10.66
C PRO A 573 5.06 -17.77 10.60
N LEU A 574 5.52 -18.38 9.50
CA LEU A 574 5.62 -19.84 9.41
C LEU A 574 6.57 -20.44 10.45
N GLY A 575 7.69 -19.77 10.73
CA GLY A 575 8.63 -20.26 11.74
C GLY A 575 8.00 -20.36 13.13
N LEU A 576 7.09 -19.44 13.46
CA LEU A 576 6.33 -19.48 14.71
C LEU A 576 5.24 -20.55 14.67
N ILE A 577 4.54 -20.70 13.55
CA ILE A 577 3.51 -21.72 13.36
C ILE A 577 4.12 -23.12 13.49
N GLU A 578 5.27 -23.38 12.86
CA GLU A 578 5.96 -24.68 12.96
C GLU A 578 6.43 -25.02 14.38
N LYS A 579 6.81 -23.99 15.16
CA LYS A 579 7.33 -24.14 16.52
C LYS A 579 6.22 -24.24 17.58
N TYR A 580 5.13 -23.49 17.42
CA TYR A 580 4.12 -23.30 18.45
C TYR A 580 2.67 -23.59 18.02
N GLY A 581 2.39 -23.67 16.73
CA GLY A 581 1.04 -23.77 16.16
C GLY A 581 0.49 -22.41 15.70
N ALA A 582 -0.45 -22.46 14.77
CA ALA A 582 -1.14 -21.29 14.24
C ALA A 582 -2.01 -20.60 15.28
N ASP A 583 -2.76 -21.35 16.11
CA ASP A 583 -3.56 -20.74 17.17
C ASP A 583 -2.72 -19.97 18.18
N ALA A 584 -1.56 -20.54 18.57
CA ALA A 584 -0.63 -19.88 19.48
C ALA A 584 -0.06 -18.60 18.86
N THR A 585 0.24 -18.64 17.55
CA THR A 585 0.76 -17.48 16.80
C THR A 585 -0.29 -16.37 16.71
N ARG A 586 -1.53 -16.70 16.33
CA ARG A 586 -2.66 -15.75 16.30
C ARG A 586 -2.93 -15.15 17.67
N PHE A 587 -2.97 -16.00 18.70
CA PHE A 587 -3.13 -15.57 20.09
C PHE A 587 -2.04 -14.57 20.47
N GLY A 588 -0.76 -14.90 20.26
CA GLY A 588 0.35 -14.04 20.62
C GLY A 588 0.34 -12.68 19.90
N ILE A 589 -0.10 -12.65 18.64
CA ILE A 589 -0.28 -11.41 17.88
C ILE A 589 -1.36 -10.53 18.53
N ILE A 590 -2.56 -11.06 18.74
CA ILE A 590 -3.71 -10.30 19.23
C ILE A 590 -3.59 -9.96 20.72
N TRP A 591 -2.96 -10.82 21.51
CA TRP A 591 -2.70 -10.57 22.93
C TRP A 591 -1.92 -9.27 23.15
N GLN A 592 -1.04 -8.93 22.20
CA GLN A 592 -0.19 -7.74 22.24
C GLN A 592 -0.84 -6.52 21.57
N THR A 593 -2.03 -6.65 20.94
CA THR A 593 -2.75 -5.52 20.32
C THR A 593 -3.62 -4.80 21.36
N MET A 594 -3.04 -3.83 22.08
CA MET A 594 -3.77 -3.02 23.07
C MET A 594 -4.03 -1.61 22.50
N GLY A 595 -5.12 -1.47 21.74
CA GLY A 595 -5.44 -0.26 20.99
C GLY A 595 -4.55 -0.08 19.76
N THR A 596 -4.13 1.17 19.51
CA THR A 596 -3.49 1.57 18.24
C THR A 596 -2.01 1.90 18.36
N GLN A 597 -1.42 1.59 19.52
CA GLN A 597 0.02 1.71 19.73
C GLN A 597 0.76 0.59 18.99
N ASP A 598 2.01 0.88 18.63
CA ASP A 598 2.86 -0.09 17.96
C ASP A 598 3.27 -1.22 18.90
N ILE A 599 3.41 -2.40 18.30
CA ILE A 599 3.67 -3.63 19.04
C ILE A 599 5.18 -3.86 19.02
N HIS A 600 5.81 -3.79 20.18
CA HIS A 600 7.15 -4.32 20.37
C HIS A 600 7.05 -5.83 20.48
N TRP A 601 7.42 -6.52 19.40
CA TRP A 601 7.19 -7.95 19.29
C TRP A 601 7.93 -8.76 20.36
N ASP A 602 7.18 -9.52 21.16
CA ASP A 602 7.70 -10.53 22.08
C ASP A 602 7.15 -11.93 21.76
N GLU A 603 8.06 -12.85 21.43
CA GLU A 603 7.73 -14.26 21.19
C GLU A 603 7.16 -14.96 22.44
N ALA A 604 7.41 -14.43 23.65
CA ALA A 604 6.84 -14.95 24.89
C ALA A 604 5.30 -15.00 24.87
N ALA A 605 4.64 -14.07 24.18
CA ALA A 605 3.18 -14.07 24.01
C ALA A 605 2.68 -15.29 23.20
N VAL A 606 3.46 -15.73 22.20
CA VAL A 606 3.15 -16.95 21.42
C VAL A 606 3.31 -18.20 22.30
N GLN A 607 4.33 -18.23 23.16
CA GLN A 607 4.52 -19.32 24.12
C GLN A 607 3.37 -19.39 25.13
N ALA A 608 2.87 -18.24 25.60
CA ALA A 608 1.68 -18.16 26.44
C ALA A 608 0.46 -18.71 25.70
N GLY A 609 0.26 -18.34 24.43
CA GLY A 609 -0.80 -18.89 23.58
C GLY A 609 -0.76 -20.42 23.44
N LYS A 610 0.44 -21.01 23.29
CA LYS A 610 0.60 -22.47 23.28
C LYS A 610 0.21 -23.12 24.60
N LYS A 611 0.59 -22.52 25.73
CA LYS A 611 0.20 -23.02 27.06
C LYS A 611 -1.31 -22.92 27.26
N PHE A 612 -1.92 -21.83 26.80
CA PHE A 612 -3.36 -21.63 26.83
C PHE A 612 -4.13 -22.63 25.97
N ALA A 613 -3.65 -22.91 24.75
CA ALA A 613 -4.20 -23.97 23.90
C ALA A 613 -4.21 -25.32 24.63
N ASN A 614 -3.10 -25.70 25.26
CA ASN A 614 -3.05 -26.93 26.06
C ASN A 614 -4.00 -26.93 27.27
N LYS A 615 -4.14 -25.79 27.97
CA LYS A 615 -5.12 -25.65 29.07
C LYS A 615 -6.55 -25.84 28.55
N LEU A 616 -6.92 -25.23 27.43
CA LEU A 616 -8.23 -25.41 26.79
C LEU A 616 -8.48 -26.88 26.39
N TRP A 617 -7.48 -27.55 25.83
CA TRP A 617 -7.56 -28.98 25.49
C TRP A 617 -7.83 -29.85 26.72
N ASN A 618 -7.15 -29.58 27.84
CA ASN A 618 -7.34 -30.30 29.09
C ASN A 618 -8.72 -30.03 29.72
N ILE A 619 -9.19 -28.78 29.64
CA ILE A 619 -10.56 -28.40 30.03
C ILE A 619 -11.57 -29.25 29.24
N ALA A 620 -11.45 -29.26 27.90
CA ALA A 620 -12.34 -30.02 27.04
C ALA A 620 -12.27 -31.53 27.30
N ARG A 621 -11.07 -32.08 27.51
CA ARG A 621 -10.87 -33.49 27.85
C ARG A 621 -11.59 -33.87 29.13
N PHE A 622 -11.42 -33.07 30.20
CA PHE A 622 -12.13 -33.29 31.46
C PHE A 622 -13.66 -33.22 31.27
N SER A 623 -14.16 -32.16 30.64
CA SER A 623 -15.60 -31.97 30.44
C SER A 623 -16.22 -33.11 29.64
N LEU A 624 -15.59 -33.54 28.55
CA LEU A 624 -16.10 -34.63 27.72
C LEU A 624 -16.10 -35.97 28.47
N MET A 625 -15.04 -36.30 29.20
CA MET A 625 -15.01 -37.52 30.03
C MET A 625 -16.10 -37.52 31.10
N LYS A 626 -16.35 -36.36 31.72
CA LYS A 626 -17.42 -36.23 32.73
C LYS A 626 -18.81 -36.44 32.11
N ILE A 627 -19.08 -35.78 30.98
CA ILE A 627 -20.36 -35.89 30.27
C ILE A 627 -20.58 -37.31 29.71
N GLU A 628 -19.53 -38.00 29.24
CA GLU A 628 -19.66 -39.38 28.77
C GLU A 628 -20.02 -40.37 29.88
N ASN A 629 -19.60 -40.09 31.11
CA ASN A 629 -19.95 -40.91 32.28
C ASN A 629 -21.36 -40.62 32.80
N SER A 630 -22.05 -39.59 32.29
CA SER A 630 -23.43 -39.28 32.66
C SER A 630 -24.43 -39.95 31.73
N LYS A 631 -25.67 -40.15 32.19
CA LYS A 631 -26.76 -40.71 31.35
C LYS A 631 -27.27 -39.71 30.30
N PHE A 632 -26.69 -38.50 30.26
CA PHE A 632 -27.16 -37.39 29.46
C PHE A 632 -26.66 -37.48 28.01
N LYS A 633 -27.55 -37.31 27.04
CA LYS A 633 -27.17 -37.23 25.62
C LYS A 633 -26.79 -35.80 25.25
N ILE A 634 -25.61 -35.64 24.65
CA ILE A 634 -25.13 -34.36 24.10
C ILE A 634 -26.07 -33.89 22.97
N GLN A 635 -26.96 -32.94 23.28
CA GLN A 635 -27.80 -32.26 22.28
C GLN A 635 -27.28 -30.84 22.02
N LYS A 636 -27.65 -30.24 20.87
CA LYS A 636 -27.43 -28.80 20.59
C LYS A 636 -28.26 -27.98 21.58
N LEU A 637 -27.68 -27.67 22.74
CA LEU A 637 -28.40 -27.10 23.88
C LEU A 637 -28.67 -25.60 23.69
N LYS A 638 -29.96 -25.26 23.59
CA LYS A 638 -30.48 -24.07 24.29
C LYS A 638 -30.70 -24.48 25.75
N LEU A 639 -30.19 -23.71 26.70
CA LEU A 639 -30.41 -23.94 28.12
C LEU A 639 -31.89 -23.62 28.44
N GLN A 640 -32.77 -24.62 28.34
CA GLN A 640 -34.20 -24.47 28.61
C GLN A 640 -34.60 -24.92 30.04
N VAL A 641 -33.61 -25.30 30.85
CA VAL A 641 -33.81 -25.83 32.20
C VAL A 641 -33.55 -24.72 33.22
N LYS A 642 -34.41 -24.63 34.24
CA LYS A 642 -34.22 -23.71 35.37
C LYS A 642 -33.14 -24.24 36.30
N ILE A 643 -31.96 -23.64 36.24
CA ILE A 643 -30.81 -23.96 37.10
C ILE A 643 -31.14 -23.61 38.55
N GLN A 644 -30.97 -24.57 39.46
CA GLN A 644 -31.30 -24.42 40.88
C GLN A 644 -30.08 -24.03 41.74
N ASN A 645 -28.92 -24.59 41.41
CA ASN A 645 -27.68 -24.39 42.14
C ASN A 645 -27.13 -22.96 41.95
N ASN A 646 -26.70 -22.35 43.04
CA ASN A 646 -26.22 -20.97 43.02
C ASN A 646 -24.87 -20.80 42.30
N GLU A 647 -23.95 -21.76 42.41
CA GLU A 647 -22.65 -21.69 41.75
C GLU A 647 -22.78 -21.90 40.23
N ASP A 648 -23.69 -22.79 39.81
CA ASP A 648 -24.02 -22.99 38.39
C ASP A 648 -24.65 -21.75 37.77
N ARG A 649 -25.53 -21.04 38.48
CA ARG A 649 -26.05 -19.74 38.02
C ARG A 649 -24.96 -18.68 37.93
N LYS A 650 -24.06 -18.61 38.91
CA LYS A 650 -22.98 -17.61 38.93
C LYS A 650 -22.04 -17.78 37.73
N ILE A 651 -21.68 -19.01 37.35
CA ILE A 651 -20.80 -19.21 36.19
C ILE A 651 -21.51 -18.83 34.87
N LEU A 652 -22.81 -19.11 34.74
CA LEU A 652 -23.60 -18.69 33.57
C LEU A 652 -23.74 -17.17 33.49
N GLN A 653 -23.96 -16.48 34.62
CA GLN A 653 -23.99 -15.01 34.67
C GLN A 653 -22.66 -14.42 34.22
N LYS A 654 -21.53 -14.95 34.70
CA LYS A 654 -20.20 -14.53 34.26
C LYS A 654 -19.96 -14.79 32.78
N LEU A 655 -20.41 -15.94 32.28
CA LEU A 655 -20.33 -16.28 30.85
C LEU A 655 -21.07 -15.24 29.99
N ASP A 656 -22.28 -14.83 30.41
CA ASP A 656 -23.07 -13.79 29.72
C ASP A 656 -22.41 -12.41 29.79
N GLU A 657 -21.79 -12.06 30.92
CA GLU A 657 -21.02 -10.82 31.07
C GLU A 657 -19.82 -10.79 30.12
N VAL A 658 -19.04 -11.87 30.09
CA VAL A 658 -17.86 -12.01 29.22
C VAL A 658 -18.28 -11.98 27.76
N LYS A 659 -19.37 -12.64 27.38
CA LYS A 659 -19.94 -12.57 26.03
C LYS A 659 -20.19 -11.13 25.59
N LYS A 660 -20.85 -10.32 26.43
CA LYS A 660 -21.12 -8.91 26.13
C LYS A 660 -19.83 -8.09 25.97
N ILE A 661 -18.83 -8.34 26.81
CA ILE A 661 -17.52 -7.68 26.73
C ILE A 661 -16.83 -8.02 25.42
N VAL A 662 -16.80 -9.31 25.05
CA VAL A 662 -16.19 -9.79 23.81
C VAL A 662 -16.90 -9.21 22.59
N GLU A 663 -18.23 -9.25 22.54
CA GLU A 663 -18.99 -8.66 21.43
C GLU A 663 -18.75 -7.15 21.32
N LYS A 664 -18.77 -6.42 22.44
CA LYS A 664 -18.48 -4.98 22.44
C LYS A 664 -17.09 -4.70 21.87
N ASN A 665 -16.08 -5.42 22.34
CA ASN A 665 -14.70 -5.20 21.96
C ASN A 665 -14.41 -5.58 20.50
N ILE A 666 -14.98 -6.69 19.99
CA ILE A 666 -14.86 -7.03 18.56
C ILE A 666 -15.50 -5.94 17.69
N ASN A 667 -16.71 -5.47 18.04
CA ASN A 667 -17.42 -4.42 17.30
C ASN A 667 -16.74 -3.04 17.38
N SER A 668 -15.90 -2.81 18.39
CA SER A 668 -15.09 -1.58 18.52
C SER A 668 -13.65 -1.75 18.05
N TYR A 669 -13.31 -2.87 17.37
CA TYR A 669 -11.97 -3.19 16.88
C TYR A 669 -10.89 -3.35 17.97
N GLU A 670 -11.31 -3.64 19.22
CA GLU A 670 -10.45 -3.86 20.39
C GLU A 670 -10.19 -5.36 20.62
N PHE A 671 -9.49 -6.00 19.69
CA PHE A 671 -9.32 -7.47 19.68
C PHE A 671 -8.49 -8.02 20.84
N GLY A 672 -7.44 -7.31 21.27
CA GLY A 672 -6.65 -7.69 22.44
C GLY A 672 -7.51 -7.74 23.70
N PRO A 673 -8.18 -6.64 24.08
CA PRO A 673 -9.10 -6.62 25.22
C PRO A 673 -10.18 -7.72 25.18
N ALA A 674 -10.71 -8.06 24.00
CA ALA A 674 -11.64 -9.20 23.84
C ALA A 674 -10.97 -10.54 24.22
N LEU A 675 -9.75 -10.77 23.74
CA LEU A 675 -8.99 -12.00 24.02
C LEU A 675 -8.57 -12.11 25.49
N HIS A 676 -8.16 -11.00 26.12
CA HIS A 676 -7.85 -10.95 27.56
C HIS A 676 -9.07 -11.34 28.41
N ALA A 677 -10.25 -10.78 28.13
CA ALA A 677 -11.48 -11.12 28.84
C ALA A 677 -11.85 -12.61 28.71
N LEU A 678 -11.64 -13.22 27.53
CA LEU A 678 -11.83 -14.66 27.32
C LEU A 678 -10.82 -15.49 28.12
N TYR A 679 -9.54 -15.11 28.05
CA TYR A 679 -8.47 -15.79 28.77
C TYR A 679 -8.74 -15.82 30.28
N ASP A 680 -9.06 -14.67 30.86
CA ASP A 680 -9.31 -14.53 32.30
C ASP A 680 -10.50 -15.39 32.75
N PHE A 681 -11.60 -15.36 31.99
CA PHE A 681 -12.76 -16.19 32.28
C PHE A 681 -12.45 -17.69 32.19
N ILE A 682 -11.85 -18.13 31.07
CA ILE A 682 -11.59 -19.55 30.80
C ILE A 682 -10.61 -20.11 31.82
N TRP A 683 -9.55 -19.36 32.14
CA TRP A 683 -8.52 -19.83 33.06
C TRP A 683 -8.97 -19.73 34.51
N HIS A 684 -9.35 -18.54 34.97
CA HIS A 684 -9.47 -18.27 36.39
C HIS A 684 -10.87 -18.49 36.96
N ASP A 685 -11.93 -18.30 36.17
CA ASP A 685 -13.30 -18.51 36.63
C ASP A 685 -13.84 -19.89 36.25
N PHE A 686 -13.58 -20.34 35.02
CA PHE A 686 -14.06 -21.63 34.57
C PHE A 686 -13.16 -22.76 35.02
N ALA A 687 -11.86 -22.74 34.69
CA ALA A 687 -10.98 -23.87 35.01
C ALA A 687 -10.59 -23.94 36.49
N ASP A 688 -10.04 -22.87 37.06
CA ASP A 688 -9.49 -22.91 38.41
C ASP A 688 -10.56 -22.92 39.51
N LYS A 689 -11.80 -22.51 39.19
CA LYS A 689 -12.92 -22.48 40.16
C LYS A 689 -14.04 -23.44 39.77
N TYR A 690 -14.74 -23.19 38.65
CA TYR A 690 -15.96 -23.94 38.34
C TYR A 690 -15.71 -25.42 38.07
N ILE A 691 -14.69 -25.76 37.26
CA ILE A 691 -14.32 -27.16 37.00
C ILE A 691 -13.95 -27.87 38.30
N GLU A 692 -13.14 -27.26 39.16
CA GLU A 692 -12.78 -27.82 40.47
C GLU A 692 -14.02 -28.08 41.34
N LEU A 693 -14.99 -27.15 41.35
CA LEU A 693 -16.25 -27.30 42.09
C LEU A 693 -17.12 -28.45 41.58
N VAL A 694 -17.13 -28.70 40.26
CA VAL A 694 -17.98 -29.76 39.68
C VAL A 694 -17.29 -31.11 39.58
N LYS A 695 -16.00 -31.24 39.89
CA LYS A 695 -15.27 -32.53 39.78
C LYS A 695 -15.98 -33.69 40.45
N ASP A 696 -16.35 -33.50 41.72
CA ASP A 696 -16.94 -34.56 42.55
C ASP A 696 -18.48 -34.56 42.54
N ARG A 697 -19.10 -33.61 41.83
CA ARG A 697 -20.57 -33.55 41.69
C ARG A 697 -21.07 -34.60 40.69
N GLN A 698 -22.13 -35.32 41.05
CA GLN A 698 -22.82 -36.29 40.19
C GLN A 698 -24.29 -35.91 39.99
N ASP A 699 -24.53 -34.71 39.47
CA ASP A 699 -25.87 -34.22 39.14
C ASP A 699 -25.94 -33.72 37.70
N GLU A 700 -27.06 -34.00 37.03
CA GLU A 700 -27.27 -33.67 35.61
C GLU A 700 -27.25 -32.16 35.33
N GLU A 701 -27.56 -31.34 36.34
CA GLU A 701 -27.53 -29.88 36.22
C GLU A 701 -26.10 -29.37 36.00
N ALA A 702 -25.13 -29.84 36.81
CA ALA A 702 -23.72 -29.51 36.65
C ALA A 702 -23.17 -29.92 35.28
N ASP A 703 -23.53 -31.11 34.81
CA ASP A 703 -23.07 -31.62 33.51
C ASP A 703 -23.61 -30.79 32.34
N LEU A 704 -24.88 -30.39 32.42
CA LEU A 704 -25.54 -29.55 31.43
C LEU A 704 -24.92 -28.15 31.38
N VAL A 705 -24.63 -27.55 32.54
CA VAL A 705 -23.99 -26.24 32.65
C VAL A 705 -22.55 -26.30 32.15
N LEU A 706 -21.80 -27.33 32.52
CA LEU A 706 -20.44 -27.55 32.04
C LEU A 706 -20.39 -27.71 30.52
N GLN A 707 -21.31 -28.48 29.95
CA GLN A 707 -21.41 -28.66 28.49
C GLN A 707 -21.75 -27.35 27.79
N HIS A 708 -22.72 -26.60 28.29
CA HIS A 708 -23.12 -25.32 27.71
C HIS A 708 -21.98 -24.30 27.78
N ALA A 709 -21.34 -24.16 28.94
CA ALA A 709 -20.21 -23.25 29.12
C ALA A 709 -19.05 -23.61 28.18
N LEU A 710 -18.69 -24.90 28.07
CA LEU A 710 -17.67 -25.34 27.12
C LEU A 710 -18.03 -24.96 25.68
N PHE A 711 -19.27 -25.21 25.26
CA PHE A 711 -19.68 -24.91 23.88
C PHE A 711 -19.67 -23.40 23.59
N SER A 712 -20.14 -22.59 24.54
CA SER A 712 -20.09 -21.14 24.45
C SER A 712 -18.65 -20.61 24.42
N ILE A 713 -17.74 -21.18 25.23
CA ILE A 713 -16.31 -20.87 25.20
C ILE A 713 -15.71 -21.16 23.82
N LEU A 714 -15.96 -22.35 23.28
CA LEU A 714 -15.43 -22.73 21.96
C LEU A 714 -15.92 -21.76 20.88
N LYS A 715 -17.21 -21.40 20.90
CA LYS A 715 -17.78 -20.44 19.96
C LYS A 715 -17.14 -19.05 20.07
N MET A 716 -17.01 -18.51 21.28
CA MET A 716 -16.46 -17.16 21.47
C MET A 716 -14.96 -17.08 21.17
N LEU A 717 -14.22 -18.17 21.43
CA LEU A 717 -12.78 -18.23 21.17
C LEU A 717 -12.44 -18.58 19.72
N HIS A 718 -13.38 -19.17 18.97
CA HIS A 718 -13.15 -19.63 17.59
C HIS A 718 -12.60 -18.55 16.64
N PRO A 719 -13.06 -17.28 16.66
CA PRO A 719 -12.44 -16.23 15.85
C PRO A 719 -10.93 -16.04 16.11
N PHE A 720 -10.48 -16.27 17.35
CA PHE A 720 -9.09 -16.05 17.77
C PHE A 720 -8.21 -17.30 17.59
N MET A 721 -8.71 -18.46 18.03
CA MET A 721 -8.00 -19.75 18.00
C MET A 721 -8.84 -20.80 17.26
N PRO A 722 -8.97 -20.69 15.93
CA PRO A 722 -9.92 -21.48 15.17
C PRO A 722 -9.61 -22.98 15.12
N PHE A 723 -8.35 -23.39 15.15
CA PHE A 723 -8.02 -24.81 14.90
C PHE A 723 -8.33 -25.71 16.09
N ILE A 724 -7.88 -25.33 17.28
CA ILE A 724 -8.12 -26.07 18.52
C ILE A 724 -9.60 -26.10 18.86
N THR A 725 -10.30 -24.97 18.68
CA THR A 725 -11.73 -24.89 18.98
C THR A 725 -12.54 -25.79 18.07
N GLU A 726 -12.22 -25.82 16.77
CA GLU A 726 -12.83 -26.75 15.81
C GLU A 726 -12.47 -28.20 16.13
N SER A 727 -11.20 -28.50 16.43
CA SER A 727 -10.75 -29.86 16.76
C SER A 727 -11.48 -30.43 17.98
N ILE A 728 -11.65 -29.61 19.03
CA ILE A 728 -12.44 -29.99 20.20
C ILE A 728 -13.90 -30.20 19.78
N TYR A 729 -14.49 -29.25 19.03
CA TYR A 729 -15.89 -29.32 18.58
C TYR A 729 -16.19 -30.60 17.79
N GLN A 730 -15.32 -30.98 16.85
CA GLN A 730 -15.48 -32.20 16.06
C GLN A 730 -15.48 -33.48 16.90
N LYS A 731 -14.85 -33.45 18.08
CA LYS A 731 -14.81 -34.58 19.02
C LYS A 731 -15.98 -34.63 20.00
N ILE A 732 -16.75 -33.54 20.17
CA ILE A 732 -17.95 -33.53 21.01
C ILE A 732 -19.00 -34.48 20.43
N GLY A 733 -19.60 -35.38 21.22
CA GLY A 733 -20.53 -36.41 20.73
C GLY A 733 -21.93 -35.95 20.27
N LEU A 734 -22.05 -34.85 19.52
CA LEU A 734 -23.32 -34.34 18.95
C LEU A 734 -23.86 -35.25 17.83
N GLU A 735 -25.19 -35.41 17.74
CA GLU A 735 -25.87 -36.24 16.72
C GLU A 735 -25.74 -35.70 15.28
N LYS A 736 -25.65 -34.38 15.13
CA LYS A 736 -25.35 -33.69 13.86
C LYS A 736 -24.27 -32.66 14.10
N LYS A 737 -23.12 -32.84 13.43
CA LYS A 737 -21.97 -31.93 13.47
C LYS A 737 -21.67 -31.45 12.07
N ASP A 738 -21.73 -30.14 11.89
CA ASP A 738 -21.15 -29.45 10.75
C ASP A 738 -19.77 -28.89 11.19
N LEU A 739 -19.38 -27.70 10.72
CA LEU A 739 -18.16 -27.01 11.15
C LEU A 739 -18.52 -25.99 12.25
N LEU A 740 -17.66 -25.81 13.26
CA LEU A 740 -17.88 -24.80 14.31
C LEU A 740 -18.00 -23.40 13.71
N MET A 741 -17.22 -23.11 12.66
CA MET A 741 -17.18 -21.81 11.99
C MET A 741 -18.50 -21.39 11.30
N ILE A 742 -19.46 -22.31 11.14
CA ILE A 742 -20.80 -22.04 10.56
C ILE A 742 -21.93 -22.26 11.56
N GLU A 743 -21.62 -22.62 12.81
CA GLU A 743 -22.59 -22.61 13.89
C GLU A 743 -23.01 -21.17 14.23
N SER A 744 -24.20 -21.02 14.81
CA SER A 744 -24.62 -19.71 15.31
C SER A 744 -23.69 -19.23 16.42
N TRP A 745 -23.52 -17.92 16.52
CA TRP A 745 -22.90 -17.28 17.68
C TRP A 745 -23.64 -17.67 18.96
N VAL A 746 -23.03 -17.42 20.12
CA VAL A 746 -23.62 -17.76 21.42
C VAL A 746 -24.98 -17.05 21.57
N ASP A 747 -26.03 -17.82 21.90
CA ASP A 747 -27.39 -17.33 22.13
C ASP A 747 -27.46 -16.44 23.36
#